data_AF-A0A9W6QCH7-F1
#
_entry.id   AF-A0A9W6QCH7-F1
#
_cell.length_a   1.000
_cell.length_b   1.000
_cell.length_c   1.000
_cell.angle_alpha   90.00
_cell.angle_beta   90.00
_cell.angle_gamma   90.00
#
_symmetry.space_group_name_H-M   'P 1'
#
loop_
_entity.id
_entity.type
_entity.pdbx_description
1 polymer ?
#
loop_
_entity_poly.entity_id
_entity_poly.type
_entity_poly.pdbx_seq_one_letter_code
_entity_poly.pdbx_strand_id
1 'polypeptide(L)'
;MPHPSRPPARSARRTATRGRAALAALAALLPALAVAPQARAAEPAPDGPRAAAFAAAAAEYRVPLQVLLGVSYLETRWDAHGGAPSTDAGYGPMHLTDARGALAALPHHGEGSEDPRGKDDAPLLRTPSPAVPTGDPAARLETLPEAARLTGAAPEQLRSDPAANIRGGAALLAAHQAALGEAASADPAAWYGAVARYSGADDEATARQFADEVFEVIAEGQTRQTDADGGRVALAATRTAPRTEQVARLHLRHPADGAHCPASLGCEWVPAPYLQLSADPGDYGNHDLSDRPFNQKIDHIVIHDTETLYDPTLKLVQDPTYVSWHYTIRSADGHVANHVDPKDAAWHAGNWYVNAKSVGIEHEGFLAQGGQWYTEAMYRSSAKLVRYLSAEYGVPLDRAHVVGHDDVPGSTAGSIPGMHQDPGPYWDWDHYFDLLGRPFHAVGDAGTAGLVTIDPDYDANTEPYYCGDTPADLCPVHGSASVTLRTAPREDAPLVTDIGIRPAPGDWSVYNHAARVSTGQQYAVADRSGDWTAIWYLGQKGWFRNPAARPTALPALGLTVVAKPGRTSVPVYGRAYPEATAYPAGIKPQAISPLPYQLLPGQRYSFGGAVHGEYYYSTTFDPASHTVVRGTNLYYQVQFGQRFMFVNADDVQLVPSWAPVPTGS
;
A
#
# COMPACT_ATOMS: atom_id res chain seq x y z
N MET A 1 -0.47 25.02 -48.02
CA MET A 1 0.30 25.38 -49.24
C MET A 1 1.13 26.63 -48.97
N PRO A 2 2.30 26.76 -49.62
CA PRO A 2 3.50 27.42 -49.09
C PRO A 2 3.87 28.69 -49.87
N HIS A 3 4.91 29.42 -49.45
CA HIS A 3 6.01 29.83 -50.35
C HIS A 3 7.21 30.48 -49.60
N PRO A 4 8.41 30.63 -50.24
CA PRO A 4 9.70 30.12 -49.77
C PRO A 4 10.71 31.26 -49.43
N SER A 5 11.97 31.03 -49.02
CA SER A 5 13.13 30.99 -49.94
C SER A 5 14.52 30.82 -49.24
N ARG A 6 15.20 29.72 -49.62
CA ARG A 6 16.65 29.44 -49.94
C ARG A 6 17.68 30.61 -50.10
N PRO A 7 19.02 30.36 -50.29
CA PRO A 7 20.12 29.81 -49.45
C PRO A 7 21.42 30.71 -49.67
N PRO A 8 22.70 30.26 -49.90
CA PRO A 8 23.60 29.18 -49.41
C PRO A 8 25.04 29.68 -48.98
N ALA A 9 25.93 28.80 -48.49
CA ALA A 9 27.40 28.76 -48.83
C ALA A 9 28.16 27.64 -48.05
N ARG A 10 28.65 26.61 -48.76
CA ARG A 10 30.05 26.34 -49.18
C ARG A 10 30.94 25.55 -48.19
N SER A 11 31.26 24.33 -48.60
CA SER A 11 32.35 23.48 -48.12
C SER A 11 33.72 23.90 -48.68
N ALA A 12 34.81 23.68 -47.93
CA ALA A 12 35.91 22.76 -48.29
C ALA A 12 37.22 23.09 -47.56
N ARG A 13 37.88 22.08 -46.99
CA ARG A 13 39.25 21.68 -47.38
C ARG A 13 39.65 20.34 -46.77
N ARG A 14 40.26 19.50 -47.63
CA ARG A 14 40.91 18.21 -47.37
C ARG A 14 42.42 18.41 -47.23
N THR A 15 43.08 17.50 -46.52
CA THR A 15 44.42 16.91 -46.80
C THR A 15 44.64 15.76 -45.80
N ALA A 16 45.34 14.65 -46.05
CA ALA A 16 45.84 13.98 -47.25
C ALA A 16 46.27 12.54 -46.86
N THR A 17 46.15 11.65 -47.84
CA THR A 17 46.57 10.25 -48.02
C THR A 17 47.93 9.76 -47.47
N ARG A 18 48.01 8.45 -47.14
CA ARG A 18 48.92 7.36 -47.65
C ARG A 18 49.12 6.32 -46.51
N GLY A 19 49.17 4.99 -46.69
CA GLY A 19 49.29 4.13 -47.88
C GLY A 19 48.93 2.67 -47.54
N ARG A 20 48.91 1.85 -48.59
CA ARG A 20 48.38 0.47 -48.72
C ARG A 20 49.35 -0.61 -48.19
N ALA A 21 48.82 -1.73 -47.69
CA ALA A 21 49.14 -3.10 -48.17
C ALA A 21 48.19 -4.13 -47.51
N ALA A 22 47.83 -5.16 -48.26
CA ALA A 22 46.71 -6.07 -48.02
C ALA A 22 47.17 -7.49 -47.63
N LEU A 23 46.16 -8.29 -47.23
CA LEU A 23 46.07 -9.76 -47.19
C LEU A 23 46.67 -10.48 -45.97
N ALA A 24 45.80 -11.03 -45.12
CA ALA A 24 45.57 -12.48 -45.04
C ALA A 24 44.40 -12.80 -44.09
N ALA A 25 43.44 -13.56 -44.58
CA ALA A 25 42.47 -14.26 -43.75
C ALA A 25 43.19 -15.38 -42.98
N LEU A 26 42.92 -15.55 -41.68
CA LEU A 26 42.79 -16.87 -41.05
C LEU A 26 42.17 -16.75 -39.64
N ALA A 27 41.15 -17.58 -39.43
CA ALA A 27 40.70 -18.16 -38.17
C ALA A 27 40.20 -17.22 -37.06
N ALA A 28 38.86 -17.11 -37.01
CA ALA A 28 38.13 -16.84 -35.78
C ALA A 28 38.47 -17.91 -34.71
N LEU A 29 39.07 -17.47 -33.61
CA LEU A 29 39.12 -18.18 -32.33
C LEU A 29 38.40 -17.29 -31.31
N LEU A 30 37.07 -17.24 -31.42
CA LEU A 30 36.22 -16.89 -30.29
C LEU A 30 36.20 -18.11 -29.37
N PRO A 31 36.53 -18.00 -28.08
CA PRO A 31 36.17 -19.05 -27.15
C PRO A 31 34.64 -19.08 -27.12
N ALA A 32 34.07 -20.14 -27.67
CA ALA A 32 32.69 -20.52 -27.40
C ALA A 32 32.60 -20.84 -25.91
N LEU A 33 32.32 -19.82 -25.10
CA LEU A 33 31.65 -20.02 -23.82
C LEU A 33 30.26 -20.55 -24.17
N ALA A 34 30.16 -21.87 -24.30
CA ALA A 34 28.90 -22.54 -24.20
C ALA A 34 28.33 -22.15 -22.83
N VAL A 35 27.35 -21.24 -22.83
CA VAL A 35 26.39 -21.15 -21.74
C VAL A 35 25.69 -22.49 -21.75
N ALA A 36 26.22 -23.46 -21.01
CA ALA A 36 25.46 -24.63 -20.65
C ALA A 36 24.18 -24.10 -19.99
N PRO A 37 22.98 -24.56 -20.39
CA PRO A 37 21.80 -24.25 -19.60
C PRO A 37 22.12 -24.79 -18.20
N GLN A 38 22.22 -23.90 -17.22
CA GLN A 38 22.12 -24.34 -15.85
C GLN A 38 20.79 -25.08 -15.79
N ALA A 39 20.86 -26.41 -15.61
CA ALA A 39 19.68 -27.19 -15.30
C ALA A 39 19.10 -26.54 -14.05
N ARG A 40 18.05 -25.73 -14.20
CA ARG A 40 17.15 -25.42 -13.10
C ARG A 40 16.79 -26.79 -12.54
N ALA A 41 17.16 -27.04 -11.28
CA ALA A 41 16.65 -28.21 -10.58
C ALA A 41 15.14 -28.23 -10.84
N ALA A 42 14.62 -29.36 -11.34
CA ALA A 42 13.19 -29.49 -11.53
C ALA A 42 12.55 -29.14 -10.20
N GLU A 43 11.74 -28.08 -10.21
CA GLU A 43 11.02 -27.68 -9.02
C GLU A 43 10.22 -28.88 -8.50
N PRO A 44 10.27 -29.19 -7.19
CA PRO A 44 9.56 -30.34 -6.65
C PRO A 44 8.07 -30.24 -6.99
N ALA A 45 7.49 -31.37 -7.39
CA ALA A 45 6.08 -31.47 -7.73
C ALA A 45 5.21 -31.00 -6.56
N PRO A 46 4.04 -30.40 -6.82
CA PRO A 46 3.11 -30.01 -5.75
C PRO A 46 2.84 -31.23 -4.85
N ASP A 47 3.04 -31.03 -3.55
CA ASP A 47 2.95 -32.05 -2.54
C ASP A 47 2.19 -31.52 -1.32
N GLY A 48 1.33 -32.37 -0.76
CA GLY A 48 0.55 -32.04 0.44
C GLY A 48 -0.97 -32.04 0.23
N PRO A 49 -1.71 -31.91 1.34
CA PRO A 49 -3.15 -32.09 1.37
C PRO A 49 -3.90 -30.99 0.60
N ARG A 50 -3.36 -29.76 0.50
CA ARG A 50 -4.01 -28.64 -0.20
C ARG A 50 -4.09 -28.91 -1.71
N ALA A 51 -2.97 -29.27 -2.33
CA ALA A 51 -2.94 -29.62 -3.75
C ALA A 51 -3.85 -30.82 -4.08
N ALA A 52 -3.90 -31.82 -3.20
CA ALA A 52 -4.79 -32.97 -3.35
C ALA A 52 -6.27 -32.59 -3.25
N ALA A 53 -6.63 -31.68 -2.32
CA ALA A 53 -8.00 -31.18 -2.18
C ALA A 53 -8.47 -30.42 -3.43
N PHE A 54 -7.62 -29.56 -4.02
CA PHE A 54 -7.91 -28.89 -5.28
C PHE A 54 -8.14 -29.89 -6.42
N ALA A 55 -7.26 -30.89 -6.57
CA ALA A 55 -7.41 -31.91 -7.61
C ALA A 55 -8.71 -32.73 -7.44
N ALA A 56 -9.06 -33.09 -6.20
CA ALA A 56 -10.28 -33.83 -5.89
C ALA A 56 -11.54 -33.01 -6.18
N ALA A 57 -11.60 -31.77 -5.73
CA ALA A 57 -12.75 -30.88 -5.95
C ALA A 57 -12.93 -30.53 -7.44
N ALA A 58 -11.84 -30.26 -8.16
CA ALA A 58 -11.84 -30.03 -9.60
C ALA A 58 -12.44 -31.25 -10.35
N ALA A 59 -12.03 -32.46 -9.98
CA ALA A 59 -12.57 -33.70 -10.56
C ALA A 59 -14.05 -33.92 -10.22
N GLU A 60 -14.45 -33.70 -8.96
CA GLU A 60 -15.83 -33.89 -8.49
C GLU A 60 -16.82 -32.97 -9.23
N TYR A 61 -16.49 -31.69 -9.35
CA TYR A 61 -17.37 -30.68 -9.94
C TYR A 61 -17.12 -30.42 -11.43
N ARG A 62 -16.16 -31.15 -12.02
CA ARG A 62 -15.74 -31.01 -13.42
C ARG A 62 -15.33 -29.58 -13.79
N VAL A 63 -14.72 -28.88 -12.84
CA VAL A 63 -14.08 -27.57 -13.04
C VAL A 63 -12.61 -27.82 -13.42
N PRO A 64 -12.05 -27.17 -14.45
CA PRO A 64 -10.63 -27.27 -14.75
C PRO A 64 -9.79 -26.86 -13.54
N LEU A 65 -8.81 -27.69 -13.18
CA LEU A 65 -7.95 -27.44 -12.01
C LEU A 65 -7.30 -26.05 -12.05
N GLN A 66 -6.92 -25.58 -13.24
CA GLN A 66 -6.33 -24.26 -13.44
C GLN A 66 -7.28 -23.12 -13.08
N VAL A 67 -8.57 -23.26 -13.40
CA VAL A 67 -9.60 -22.26 -13.06
C VAL A 67 -9.79 -22.22 -11.54
N LEU A 68 -9.93 -23.38 -10.91
CA LEU A 68 -10.13 -23.46 -9.46
C LEU A 68 -8.91 -22.90 -8.70
N LEU A 69 -7.69 -23.26 -9.11
CA LEU A 69 -6.46 -22.71 -8.55
C LEU A 69 -6.31 -21.21 -8.82
N GLY A 70 -6.67 -20.73 -10.02
CA GLY A 70 -6.57 -19.32 -10.39
C GLY A 70 -7.50 -18.44 -9.55
N VAL A 71 -8.77 -18.85 -9.40
CA VAL A 71 -9.73 -18.17 -8.51
C VAL A 71 -9.21 -18.16 -7.08
N SER A 72 -8.85 -19.33 -6.54
CA SER A 72 -8.35 -19.44 -5.16
C SER A 72 -7.08 -18.62 -4.91
N TYR A 73 -6.21 -18.49 -5.91
CA TYR A 73 -5.01 -17.66 -5.79
C TYR A 73 -5.36 -16.17 -5.67
N LEU A 74 -6.28 -15.68 -6.50
CA LEU A 74 -6.72 -14.28 -6.48
C LEU A 74 -7.51 -13.93 -5.21
N GLU A 75 -8.16 -14.92 -4.63
CA GLU A 75 -8.83 -14.76 -3.34
C GLU A 75 -7.80 -14.72 -2.20
N THR A 76 -7.00 -15.77 -2.02
CA THR A 76 -6.27 -16.06 -0.76
C THR A 76 -4.81 -16.46 -0.95
N ARG A 77 -4.30 -16.48 -2.19
CA ARG A 77 -3.01 -17.10 -2.54
C ARG A 77 -2.90 -18.58 -2.08
N TRP A 78 -4.05 -19.26 -1.99
CA TRP A 78 -4.27 -20.65 -1.53
C TRP A 78 -4.21 -20.90 -0.02
N ASP A 79 -4.06 -19.86 0.79
CA ASP A 79 -3.98 -19.98 2.24
C ASP A 79 -5.36 -20.16 2.89
N ALA A 80 -5.39 -20.81 4.05
CA ALA A 80 -6.60 -20.97 4.86
C ALA A 80 -6.64 -20.03 6.06
N HIS A 81 -5.53 -19.32 6.33
CA HIS A 81 -5.40 -18.31 7.39
C HIS A 81 -5.82 -18.82 8.76
N GLY A 82 -5.55 -20.11 9.05
CA GLY A 82 -5.91 -20.74 10.31
C GLY A 82 -7.42 -20.78 10.61
N GLY A 83 -8.27 -20.63 9.58
CA GLY A 83 -9.73 -20.54 9.72
C GLY A 83 -10.25 -19.17 10.15
N ALA A 84 -9.38 -18.16 10.23
CA ALA A 84 -9.79 -16.79 10.44
C ALA A 84 -10.46 -16.22 9.18
N PRO A 85 -11.50 -15.38 9.31
CA PRO A 85 -12.05 -14.66 8.17
C PRO A 85 -11.07 -13.63 7.62
N SER A 86 -11.23 -13.26 6.35
CA SER A 86 -10.68 -12.03 5.74
C SER A 86 -11.46 -10.80 6.17
N THR A 87 -10.95 -9.59 5.89
CA THR A 87 -11.62 -8.30 6.19
C THR A 87 -13.08 -8.24 5.73
N ASP A 88 -13.43 -8.98 4.67
CA ASP A 88 -14.77 -9.05 4.08
C ASP A 88 -15.53 -10.35 4.42
N ALA A 89 -15.25 -10.94 5.58
CA ALA A 89 -15.91 -12.13 6.09
C ALA A 89 -15.75 -13.42 5.25
N GLY A 90 -14.77 -13.48 4.35
CA GLY A 90 -14.43 -14.68 3.57
C GLY A 90 -13.56 -15.66 4.35
N TYR A 91 -13.85 -16.96 4.23
CA TYR A 91 -13.10 -18.02 4.91
C TYR A 91 -12.40 -18.94 3.92
N GLY A 92 -11.24 -19.46 4.34
CA GLY A 92 -10.51 -20.54 3.66
C GLY A 92 -10.03 -20.20 2.24
N PRO A 93 -9.42 -21.16 1.53
CA PRO A 93 -8.74 -20.91 0.25
C PRO A 93 -9.63 -20.36 -0.87
N MET A 94 -10.94 -20.57 -0.80
CA MET A 94 -11.89 -20.08 -1.80
C MET A 94 -12.63 -18.80 -1.38
N HIS A 95 -12.27 -18.20 -0.24
CA HIS A 95 -12.93 -16.99 0.31
C HIS A 95 -14.46 -17.11 0.30
N LEU A 96 -14.96 -18.17 0.97
CA LEU A 96 -16.40 -18.34 1.10
C LEU A 96 -16.92 -17.37 2.17
N THR A 97 -17.71 -16.38 1.76
CA THR A 97 -18.15 -15.27 2.60
C THR A 97 -19.35 -15.61 3.46
N ASP A 98 -19.27 -15.22 4.73
CA ASP A 98 -20.36 -15.32 5.71
C ASP A 98 -20.34 -14.12 6.67
N ALA A 99 -20.97 -13.02 6.24
CA ALA A 99 -21.06 -11.82 7.05
C ALA A 99 -21.82 -12.01 8.37
N ARG A 100 -22.83 -12.87 8.44
CA ARG A 100 -23.56 -13.08 9.71
C ARG A 100 -22.68 -13.75 10.76
N GLY A 101 -21.79 -14.65 10.33
CA GLY A 101 -20.76 -15.23 11.17
C GLY A 101 -19.67 -14.25 11.59
N ALA A 102 -19.21 -13.38 10.68
CA ALA A 102 -18.12 -12.44 10.94
C ALA A 102 -18.53 -11.17 11.71
N LEU A 103 -19.71 -10.60 11.44
CA LEU A 103 -20.23 -9.38 12.10
C LEU A 103 -20.45 -9.59 13.61
N ALA A 104 -20.62 -10.83 14.08
CA ALA A 104 -20.74 -11.15 15.51
C ALA A 104 -19.42 -10.97 16.29
N ALA A 105 -18.29 -10.78 15.60
CA ALA A 105 -16.95 -10.71 16.16
C ALA A 105 -16.27 -9.34 16.03
N LEU A 106 -16.98 -8.28 15.57
CA LEU A 106 -16.40 -6.95 15.36
C LEU A 106 -16.48 -6.07 16.63
N PRO A 107 -15.37 -5.80 17.33
CA PRO A 107 -15.22 -4.57 18.09
C PRO A 107 -14.88 -3.40 17.16
N HIS A 108 -15.49 -2.24 17.42
CA HIS A 108 -15.18 -0.98 16.73
C HIS A 108 -14.22 -0.16 17.59
N HIS A 109 -13.06 0.19 17.04
CA HIS A 109 -12.20 1.25 17.57
C HIS A 109 -12.10 2.34 16.52
N GLY A 110 -12.91 3.39 16.67
CA GLY A 110 -12.78 4.61 15.89
C GLY A 110 -12.59 5.76 16.86
N GLU A 111 -11.36 6.06 17.25
CA GLU A 111 -11.06 7.26 18.03
C GLU A 111 -9.82 7.98 17.47
N GLY A 112 -10.09 8.99 16.65
CA GLY A 112 -9.22 10.15 16.49
C GLY A 112 -9.98 11.38 17.00
N SER A 113 -9.36 12.18 17.87
CA SER A 113 -9.91 13.49 18.29
C SER A 113 -9.34 14.65 17.48
N GLU A 114 -8.52 14.35 16.47
CA GLU A 114 -7.89 15.31 15.56
C GLU A 114 -8.90 15.85 14.54
N ASP A 115 -8.68 17.09 14.06
CA ASP A 115 -9.39 17.59 12.89
C ASP A 115 -8.90 16.83 11.66
N PRO A 116 -9.73 15.99 11.02
CA PRO A 116 -9.29 15.13 9.93
C PRO A 116 -8.81 15.90 8.68
N ARG A 117 -9.14 17.19 8.58
CA ARG A 117 -8.61 18.08 7.52
C ARG A 117 -7.16 18.47 7.78
N GLY A 118 -6.76 18.54 9.05
CA GLY A 118 -5.43 18.99 9.49
C GLY A 118 -5.18 20.49 9.31
N LYS A 119 -6.23 21.30 9.16
CA LYS A 119 -6.15 22.76 8.93
C LYS A 119 -6.14 23.53 10.24
N ASP A 120 -5.03 24.20 10.54
CA ASP A 120 -4.91 25.06 11.73
C ASP A 120 -5.70 26.37 11.63
N ASP A 121 -6.13 26.77 10.42
CA ASP A 121 -6.82 28.02 10.14
C ASP A 121 -8.33 27.88 9.93
N ALA A 122 -8.86 26.66 10.07
CA ALA A 122 -10.28 26.37 10.04
C ALA A 122 -10.82 25.99 11.44
N PRO A 123 -12.09 26.27 11.78
CA PRO A 123 -12.70 25.79 13.02
C PRO A 123 -12.80 24.26 13.01
N LEU A 124 -12.44 23.57 14.10
CA LEU A 124 -12.44 22.10 14.20
C LEU A 124 -13.69 21.45 13.58
N LEU A 125 -13.49 20.58 12.59
CA LEU A 125 -14.56 19.75 12.05
C LEU A 125 -14.89 18.67 13.08
N ARG A 126 -16.13 18.68 13.61
CA ARG A 126 -16.63 17.62 14.48
C ARG A 126 -17.36 16.61 13.62
N THR A 127 -16.70 15.50 13.30
CA THR A 127 -17.32 14.40 12.60
C THR A 127 -18.13 13.53 13.57
N PRO A 128 -19.37 13.15 13.26
CA PRO A 128 -20.09 12.16 14.04
C PRO A 128 -19.35 10.81 14.03
N SER A 129 -19.38 10.07 15.14
CA SER A 129 -18.88 8.69 15.17
C SER A 129 -19.69 7.85 14.19
N PRO A 130 -19.05 6.97 13.39
CA PRO A 130 -19.76 6.09 12.49
C PRO A 130 -20.81 5.26 13.25
N ALA A 131 -22.04 5.23 12.75
CA ALA A 131 -23.06 4.34 13.29
C ALA A 131 -22.78 2.90 12.84
N VAL A 132 -22.94 1.93 13.75
CA VAL A 132 -22.87 0.50 13.41
C VAL A 132 -23.97 0.19 12.38
N PRO A 133 -23.65 -0.43 11.24
CA PRO A 133 -24.65 -0.77 10.23
C PRO A 133 -25.64 -1.80 10.78
N THR A 134 -26.94 -1.50 10.72
CA THR A 134 -28.03 -2.41 11.16
C THR A 134 -28.81 -3.02 9.98
N GLY A 135 -28.18 -3.19 8.81
CA GLY A 135 -28.81 -3.72 7.59
C GLY A 135 -28.48 -5.19 7.31
N ASP A 136 -29.26 -5.83 6.43
CA ASP A 136 -28.92 -7.16 5.90
C ASP A 136 -27.58 -7.09 5.13
N PRO A 137 -26.69 -8.09 5.27
CA PRO A 137 -25.44 -8.11 4.54
C PRO A 137 -25.67 -8.09 3.02
N ALA A 138 -24.79 -7.42 2.29
CA ALA A 138 -24.81 -7.47 0.83
C ALA A 138 -24.73 -8.92 0.33
N ALA A 139 -25.39 -9.24 -0.79
CA ALA A 139 -25.45 -10.61 -1.33
C ALA A 139 -24.07 -11.23 -1.62
N ARG A 140 -23.04 -10.39 -1.88
CA ARG A 140 -21.64 -10.82 -2.03
C ARG A 140 -21.05 -11.43 -0.75
N LEU A 141 -21.67 -11.20 0.41
CA LEU A 141 -21.24 -11.66 1.73
C LEU A 141 -21.96 -12.95 2.20
N GLU A 142 -22.66 -13.63 1.30
CA GLU A 142 -23.43 -14.85 1.60
C GLU A 142 -23.07 -16.04 0.68
N THR A 143 -21.81 -16.15 0.19
CA THR A 143 -21.43 -17.28 -0.68
C THR A 143 -21.27 -18.61 0.07
N LEU A 144 -20.89 -18.57 1.35
CA LEU A 144 -20.72 -19.78 2.18
C LEU A 144 -22.04 -20.55 2.42
N PRO A 145 -23.16 -19.90 2.77
CA PRO A 145 -24.46 -20.58 2.83
C PRO A 145 -24.86 -21.31 1.54
N GLU A 146 -24.61 -20.71 0.37
CA GLU A 146 -24.90 -21.34 -0.92
C GLU A 146 -23.95 -22.53 -1.18
N ALA A 147 -22.66 -22.39 -0.87
CA ALA A 147 -21.71 -23.49 -0.94
C ALA A 147 -22.12 -24.67 -0.02
N ALA A 148 -22.63 -24.39 1.18
CA ALA A 148 -23.16 -25.41 2.08
C ALA A 148 -24.34 -26.16 1.46
N ARG A 149 -25.27 -25.43 0.83
CA ARG A 149 -26.42 -26.01 0.12
C ARG A 149 -26.00 -26.91 -1.06
N LEU A 150 -25.00 -26.48 -1.83
CA LEU A 150 -24.52 -27.21 -3.02
C LEU A 150 -23.71 -28.45 -2.66
N THR A 151 -22.98 -28.43 -1.54
CA THR A 151 -22.08 -29.53 -1.14
C THR A 151 -22.68 -30.49 -0.11
N GLY A 152 -23.71 -30.04 0.62
CA GLY A 152 -24.27 -30.72 1.79
C GLY A 152 -23.40 -30.62 3.05
N ALA A 153 -22.33 -29.81 3.04
CA ALA A 153 -21.44 -29.61 4.18
C ALA A 153 -22.08 -28.69 5.23
N ALA A 154 -21.65 -28.83 6.49
CA ALA A 154 -22.03 -27.88 7.54
C ALA A 154 -21.27 -26.55 7.36
N PRO A 155 -21.88 -25.38 7.64
CA PRO A 155 -21.19 -24.08 7.56
C PRO A 155 -19.88 -24.03 8.35
N GLU A 156 -19.83 -24.64 9.54
CA GLU A 156 -18.64 -24.69 10.39
C GLU A 156 -17.48 -25.44 9.73
N GLN A 157 -17.78 -26.47 8.93
CA GLN A 157 -16.77 -27.20 8.17
C GLN A 157 -16.23 -26.33 7.04
N LEU A 158 -17.07 -25.57 6.34
CA LEU A 158 -16.61 -24.66 5.29
C LEU A 158 -15.73 -23.51 5.82
N ARG A 159 -15.91 -23.09 7.08
CA ARG A 159 -15.07 -22.06 7.71
C ARG A 159 -13.70 -22.58 8.15
N SER A 160 -13.63 -23.84 8.63
CA SER A 160 -12.46 -24.36 9.34
C SER A 160 -11.68 -25.47 8.63
N ASP A 161 -12.28 -26.17 7.66
CA ASP A 161 -11.64 -27.23 6.88
C ASP A 161 -11.31 -26.73 5.46
N PRO A 162 -10.02 -26.56 5.12
CA PRO A 162 -9.61 -26.12 3.79
C PRO A 162 -10.12 -27.02 2.66
N ALA A 163 -10.23 -28.34 2.86
CA ALA A 163 -10.70 -29.25 1.82
C ALA A 163 -12.21 -29.09 1.57
N ALA A 164 -13.00 -28.92 2.64
CA ALA A 164 -14.43 -28.63 2.52
C ALA A 164 -14.66 -27.27 1.84
N ASN A 165 -13.87 -26.27 2.21
CA ASN A 165 -13.91 -24.93 1.61
C ASN A 165 -13.60 -24.95 0.09
N ILE A 166 -12.52 -25.65 -0.30
CA ILE A 166 -12.15 -25.86 -1.72
C ILE A 166 -13.27 -26.57 -2.49
N ARG A 167 -13.88 -27.58 -1.88
CA ARG A 167 -15.04 -28.28 -2.43
C ARG A 167 -16.24 -27.34 -2.63
N GLY A 168 -16.49 -26.45 -1.67
CA GLY A 168 -17.51 -25.41 -1.73
C GLY A 168 -17.32 -24.42 -2.89
N GLY A 169 -16.11 -23.87 -3.04
CA GLY A 169 -15.79 -22.96 -4.15
C GLY A 169 -15.91 -23.63 -5.52
N ALA A 170 -15.47 -24.88 -5.66
CA ALA A 170 -15.64 -25.66 -6.88
C ALA A 170 -17.13 -25.90 -7.21
N ALA A 171 -17.97 -26.14 -6.20
CA ALA A 171 -19.41 -26.29 -6.37
C ALA A 171 -20.07 -24.99 -6.83
N LEU A 172 -19.67 -23.84 -6.28
CA LEU A 172 -20.15 -22.52 -6.71
C LEU A 172 -19.79 -22.24 -8.17
N LEU A 173 -18.54 -22.45 -8.58
CA LEU A 173 -18.12 -22.28 -9.98
C LEU A 173 -18.94 -23.15 -10.93
N ALA A 174 -19.15 -24.42 -10.59
CA ALA A 174 -19.98 -25.33 -11.40
C ALA A 174 -21.44 -24.88 -11.48
N ALA A 175 -21.99 -24.36 -10.37
CA ALA A 175 -23.35 -23.80 -10.34
C ALA A 175 -23.45 -22.53 -11.21
N HIS A 176 -22.46 -21.64 -11.18
CA HIS A 176 -22.41 -20.45 -12.02
C HIS A 176 -22.30 -20.80 -13.51
N GLN A 177 -21.46 -21.78 -13.87
CA GLN A 177 -21.36 -22.29 -15.24
C GLN A 177 -22.71 -22.81 -15.75
N ALA A 178 -23.41 -23.61 -14.93
CA ALA A 178 -24.73 -24.13 -15.28
C ALA A 178 -25.79 -23.02 -15.41
N ALA A 179 -25.78 -22.02 -14.53
CA ALA A 179 -26.69 -20.88 -14.56
C ALA A 179 -26.52 -20.02 -15.83
N LEU A 180 -25.31 -19.96 -16.39
CA LEU A 180 -25.00 -19.33 -17.68
C LEU A 180 -25.50 -20.12 -18.90
N GLY A 181 -26.07 -21.31 -18.69
CA GLY A 181 -26.46 -22.23 -19.76
C GLY A 181 -25.26 -22.87 -20.48
N GLU A 182 -24.07 -22.79 -19.89
CA GLU A 182 -22.85 -23.38 -20.44
C GLU A 182 -22.68 -24.82 -19.95
N ALA A 183 -22.18 -25.69 -20.84
CA ALA A 183 -21.84 -27.05 -20.44
C ALA A 183 -20.54 -27.07 -19.61
N ALA A 184 -20.41 -28.07 -18.73
CA ALA A 184 -19.12 -28.36 -18.10
C ALA A 184 -18.08 -28.68 -19.19
N SER A 185 -16.91 -28.04 -19.10
CA SER A 185 -15.85 -28.11 -20.11
C SER A 185 -14.49 -28.32 -19.44
N ALA A 186 -13.64 -29.15 -20.05
CA ALA A 186 -12.25 -29.29 -19.63
C ALA A 186 -11.35 -28.12 -20.10
N ASP A 187 -11.85 -27.29 -21.02
CA ASP A 187 -11.17 -26.09 -21.53
C ASP A 187 -11.35 -24.92 -20.55
N PRO A 188 -10.29 -24.42 -19.88
CA PRO A 188 -10.36 -23.28 -18.97
C PRO A 188 -11.00 -22.04 -19.60
N ALA A 189 -10.79 -21.79 -20.89
CA ALA A 189 -11.34 -20.61 -21.57
C ALA A 189 -12.87 -20.53 -21.54
N ALA A 190 -13.55 -21.67 -21.39
CA ALA A 190 -15.01 -21.75 -21.37
C ALA A 190 -15.65 -21.35 -20.03
N TRP A 191 -14.84 -21.05 -19.01
CA TRP A 191 -15.28 -20.75 -17.64
C TRP A 191 -15.24 -19.26 -17.28
N TYR A 192 -14.85 -18.39 -18.22
CA TYR A 192 -14.64 -16.96 -17.95
C TYR A 192 -15.88 -16.29 -17.35
N GLY A 193 -17.08 -16.56 -17.87
CA GLY A 193 -18.32 -16.01 -17.30
C GLY A 193 -18.63 -16.53 -15.89
N ALA A 194 -18.31 -17.79 -15.59
CA ALA A 194 -18.52 -18.37 -14.26
C ALA A 194 -17.54 -17.78 -13.23
N VAL A 195 -16.29 -17.54 -13.64
CA VAL A 195 -15.28 -16.82 -12.85
C VAL A 195 -15.70 -15.37 -12.61
N ALA A 196 -16.17 -14.67 -13.65
CA ALA A 196 -16.68 -13.31 -13.52
C ALA A 196 -17.89 -13.22 -12.57
N ARG A 197 -18.74 -14.25 -12.53
CA ARG A 197 -19.86 -14.32 -11.57
C ARG A 197 -19.40 -14.63 -10.14
N TYR A 198 -18.31 -15.39 -10.00
CA TYR A 198 -17.76 -15.79 -8.70
C TYR A 198 -17.34 -14.60 -7.84
N SER A 199 -16.84 -13.52 -8.47
CA SER A 199 -16.42 -12.30 -7.75
C SER A 199 -17.53 -11.64 -6.92
N GLY A 200 -18.80 -11.96 -7.20
CA GLY A 200 -19.93 -11.33 -6.53
C GLY A 200 -20.20 -9.89 -6.96
N ALA A 201 -19.43 -9.36 -7.93
CA ALA A 201 -19.61 -8.04 -8.49
C ALA A 201 -21.01 -7.86 -9.09
N ASP A 202 -21.58 -6.66 -8.91
CA ASP A 202 -22.89 -6.29 -9.44
C ASP A 202 -22.81 -5.52 -10.76
N ASP A 203 -21.61 -5.10 -11.16
CA ASP A 203 -21.31 -4.43 -12.44
C ASP A 203 -20.38 -5.24 -13.36
N GLU A 204 -20.51 -4.99 -14.66
CA GLU A 204 -19.76 -5.70 -15.71
C GLU A 204 -18.25 -5.45 -15.64
N ALA A 205 -17.80 -4.23 -15.32
CA ALA A 205 -16.39 -3.88 -15.40
C ALA A 205 -15.58 -4.57 -14.30
N THR A 206 -16.11 -4.61 -13.08
CA THR A 206 -15.51 -5.32 -11.94
C THR A 206 -15.52 -6.83 -12.14
N ALA A 207 -16.65 -7.40 -12.58
CA ALA A 207 -16.73 -8.83 -12.88
C ALA A 207 -15.71 -9.25 -13.96
N ARG A 208 -15.54 -8.39 -14.98
CA ARG A 208 -14.54 -8.57 -16.03
C ARG A 208 -13.12 -8.45 -15.48
N GLN A 209 -12.82 -7.42 -14.68
CA GLN A 209 -11.51 -7.24 -14.05
C GLN A 209 -11.10 -8.48 -13.25
N PHE A 210 -11.97 -8.96 -12.36
CA PHE A 210 -11.69 -10.14 -11.55
C PHE A 210 -11.37 -11.36 -12.42
N ALA A 211 -12.17 -11.60 -13.46
CA ALA A 211 -11.91 -12.68 -14.40
C ALA A 211 -10.61 -12.49 -15.18
N ASP A 212 -10.29 -11.26 -15.62
CA ASP A 212 -9.03 -10.97 -16.30
C ASP A 212 -7.83 -11.26 -15.40
N GLU A 213 -7.88 -10.89 -14.11
CA GLU A 213 -6.84 -11.19 -13.11
C GLU A 213 -6.67 -12.71 -12.91
N VAL A 214 -7.76 -13.46 -12.78
CA VAL A 214 -7.70 -14.93 -12.65
C VAL A 214 -7.01 -15.54 -13.88
N PHE A 215 -7.35 -15.08 -15.09
CA PHE A 215 -6.74 -15.60 -16.30
C PHE A 215 -5.30 -15.10 -16.53
N GLU A 216 -4.94 -13.92 -16.01
CA GLU A 216 -3.55 -13.44 -15.93
C GLU A 216 -2.73 -14.36 -15.02
N VAL A 217 -3.22 -14.66 -13.81
CA VAL A 217 -2.62 -15.62 -12.87
C VAL A 217 -2.45 -17.02 -13.50
N ILE A 218 -3.46 -17.51 -14.23
CA ILE A 218 -3.38 -18.79 -14.96
C ILE A 218 -2.31 -18.73 -16.07
N ALA A 219 -2.23 -17.62 -16.80
CA ALA A 219 -1.28 -17.45 -17.89
C ALA A 219 0.18 -17.36 -17.41
N GLU A 220 0.40 -16.75 -16.25
CA GLU A 220 1.71 -16.61 -15.61
C GLU A 220 2.14 -17.88 -14.89
N GLY A 221 1.19 -18.60 -14.30
CA GLY A 221 1.46 -19.68 -13.36
C GLY A 221 1.97 -19.15 -12.02
N GLN A 222 1.75 -19.91 -10.96
CA GLN A 222 2.11 -19.52 -9.60
C GLN A 222 2.63 -20.72 -8.82
N THR A 223 3.43 -20.48 -7.78
CA THR A 223 3.89 -21.50 -6.85
C THR A 223 4.08 -20.87 -5.49
N ARG A 224 3.49 -21.47 -4.45
CA ARG A 224 3.56 -20.95 -3.09
C ARG A 224 3.63 -22.11 -2.10
N GLN A 225 4.40 -21.93 -1.03
CA GLN A 225 4.27 -22.72 0.17
C GLN A 225 3.10 -22.13 0.96
N THR A 226 2.01 -22.87 1.11
CA THR A 226 0.86 -22.35 1.87
C THR A 226 1.13 -22.42 3.38
N ASP A 227 0.21 -21.85 4.16
CA ASP A 227 0.17 -21.96 5.62
C ASP A 227 0.38 -23.39 6.16
N ALA A 228 0.74 -23.48 7.45
CA ALA A 228 1.50 -24.57 8.09
C ALA A 228 1.03 -26.02 7.83
N ASP A 229 -0.19 -26.24 7.35
CA ASP A 229 -0.77 -27.57 7.08
C ASP A 229 -1.05 -27.86 5.60
N GLY A 230 -0.88 -26.90 4.67
CA GLY A 230 -1.31 -27.08 3.28
C GLY A 230 -0.27 -27.67 2.31
N GLY A 231 1.02 -27.48 2.57
CA GLY A 231 2.10 -27.92 1.69
C GLY A 231 2.32 -26.97 0.50
N ARG A 232 3.02 -27.45 -0.53
CA ARG A 232 3.34 -26.64 -1.71
C ARG A 232 2.24 -26.78 -2.75
N VAL A 233 1.67 -25.66 -3.17
CA VAL A 233 0.69 -25.61 -4.28
C VAL A 233 1.35 -24.95 -5.49
N ALA A 234 1.05 -25.47 -6.67
CA ALA A 234 1.57 -24.97 -7.93
C ALA A 234 0.49 -24.95 -9.02
N LEU A 235 0.40 -23.82 -9.71
CA LEU A 235 -0.39 -23.60 -10.91
C LEU A 235 0.55 -23.46 -12.10
N ALA A 236 0.50 -24.41 -13.03
CA ALA A 236 1.33 -24.34 -14.23
C ALA A 236 0.82 -23.24 -15.19
N ALA A 237 1.74 -22.42 -15.68
CA ALA A 237 1.48 -21.38 -16.66
C ALA A 237 0.76 -21.95 -17.89
N THR A 238 -0.46 -21.49 -18.13
CA THR A 238 -1.33 -21.99 -19.19
C THR A 238 -1.95 -20.81 -19.94
N ARG A 239 -1.46 -20.55 -21.17
CA ARG A 239 -2.07 -19.52 -22.01
C ARG A 239 -3.34 -20.04 -22.66
N THR A 240 -4.45 -19.36 -22.41
CA THR A 240 -5.74 -19.62 -23.04
C THR A 240 -6.31 -18.33 -23.63
N ALA A 241 -7.23 -18.46 -24.58
CA ALA A 241 -8.00 -17.33 -25.07
C ALA A 241 -9.37 -17.33 -24.37
N PRO A 242 -9.54 -16.62 -23.23
CA PRO A 242 -10.79 -16.64 -22.47
C PRO A 242 -11.98 -16.16 -23.31
N ARG A 243 -13.15 -16.78 -23.10
CA ARG A 243 -14.41 -16.41 -23.75
C ARG A 243 -15.06 -15.21 -23.08
N THR A 244 -14.46 -14.05 -23.28
CA THR A 244 -14.83 -12.81 -22.59
C THR A 244 -16.23 -12.30 -22.94
N GLU A 245 -16.83 -12.82 -24.02
CA GLU A 245 -18.21 -12.55 -24.42
C GLU A 245 -19.26 -13.15 -23.47
N GLN A 246 -18.88 -14.12 -22.62
CA GLN A 246 -19.79 -14.75 -21.66
C GLN A 246 -20.31 -13.77 -20.60
N VAL A 247 -19.55 -12.74 -20.26
CA VAL A 247 -19.93 -11.74 -19.24
C VAL A 247 -21.21 -11.01 -19.60
N ALA A 248 -21.47 -10.75 -20.90
CA ALA A 248 -22.70 -10.10 -21.35
C ALA A 248 -23.97 -10.89 -20.98
N ARG A 249 -23.86 -12.19 -20.72
CA ARG A 249 -24.97 -13.06 -20.28
C ARG A 249 -25.26 -13.00 -18.78
N LEU A 250 -24.39 -12.34 -18.01
CA LEU A 250 -24.62 -12.08 -16.59
C LEU A 250 -25.62 -10.95 -16.36
N HIS A 251 -25.87 -10.12 -17.40
CA HIS A 251 -26.81 -8.99 -17.33
C HIS A 251 -26.52 -8.02 -16.17
N LEU A 252 -25.23 -7.80 -15.88
CA LEU A 252 -24.77 -6.89 -14.83
C LEU A 252 -24.97 -5.43 -15.26
N ARG A 253 -24.97 -4.53 -14.27
CA ARG A 253 -25.06 -3.09 -14.56
C ARG A 253 -23.76 -2.59 -15.21
N HIS A 254 -23.83 -1.46 -15.90
CA HIS A 254 -22.61 -0.72 -16.23
C HIS A 254 -22.26 0.20 -15.05
N PRO A 255 -20.96 0.31 -14.67
CA PRO A 255 -20.54 1.25 -13.64
C PRO A 255 -20.77 2.70 -14.08
N ALA A 256 -20.84 3.61 -13.12
CA ALA A 256 -20.97 5.04 -13.42
C ALA A 256 -19.68 5.58 -14.06
N ASP A 257 -19.83 6.27 -15.19
CA ASP A 257 -18.73 6.94 -15.89
C ASP A 257 -18.16 8.12 -15.08
N GLY A 258 -16.94 8.54 -15.44
CA GLY A 258 -16.29 9.73 -14.89
C GLY A 258 -15.21 9.45 -13.85
N ALA A 259 -14.98 8.19 -13.51
CA ALA A 259 -13.91 7.80 -12.60
C ALA A 259 -12.52 8.03 -13.22
N HIS A 260 -11.61 8.59 -12.43
CA HIS A 260 -10.23 8.79 -12.83
C HIS A 260 -9.40 7.54 -12.52
N CYS A 261 -9.43 6.55 -13.43
CA CYS A 261 -8.80 5.25 -13.26
C CYS A 261 -8.25 4.71 -14.59
N PRO A 262 -7.26 3.79 -14.57
CA PRO A 262 -6.88 3.05 -15.76
C PRO A 262 -8.03 2.15 -16.24
N ALA A 263 -8.21 2.03 -17.55
CA ALA A 263 -9.30 1.26 -18.17
C ALA A 263 -9.27 -0.26 -17.86
N SER A 264 -8.16 -0.77 -17.31
CA SER A 264 -8.04 -2.17 -16.87
C SER A 264 -8.64 -2.43 -15.50
N LEU A 265 -9.15 -1.40 -14.80
CA LEU A 265 -9.83 -1.53 -13.52
C LEU A 265 -11.34 -1.35 -13.71
N GLY A 266 -12.12 -2.23 -13.09
CA GLY A 266 -13.50 -2.02 -12.67
C GLY A 266 -13.53 -0.91 -11.64
N CYS A 267 -13.59 0.31 -12.18
CA CYS A 267 -13.60 1.53 -11.41
C CYS A 267 -14.84 2.36 -11.72
N GLU A 268 -15.51 2.86 -10.69
CA GLU A 268 -16.76 3.61 -10.81
C GLU A 268 -16.69 4.95 -10.06
N TRP A 269 -17.40 5.96 -10.57
CA TRP A 269 -17.49 7.26 -9.91
C TRP A 269 -18.58 7.25 -8.83
N VAL A 270 -18.18 7.42 -7.57
CA VAL A 270 -19.07 7.52 -6.40
C VAL A 270 -18.71 8.80 -5.64
N PRO A 271 -19.23 9.98 -6.02
CA PRO A 271 -18.67 11.25 -5.57
C PRO A 271 -18.78 11.46 -4.06
N ALA A 272 -17.71 11.99 -3.46
CA ALA A 272 -17.79 12.73 -2.21
C ALA A 272 -18.41 14.11 -2.50
N PRO A 273 -19.57 14.49 -1.92
CA PRO A 273 -20.20 15.76 -2.27
C PRO A 273 -19.37 16.99 -1.83
N TYR A 274 -19.13 17.94 -2.74
CA TYR A 274 -18.64 19.28 -2.40
C TYR A 274 -19.83 20.22 -2.19
N LEU A 275 -20.24 20.41 -0.93
CA LEU A 275 -21.45 21.17 -0.59
C LEU A 275 -21.17 22.23 0.48
N GLN A 276 -21.71 23.43 0.26
CA GLN A 276 -21.78 24.47 1.28
C GLN A 276 -22.90 24.11 2.29
N LEU A 277 -22.54 24.00 3.57
CA LEU A 277 -23.40 23.50 4.63
C LEU A 277 -24.16 24.62 5.36
N SER A 278 -23.62 25.83 5.37
CA SER A 278 -24.31 27.01 5.92
C SER A 278 -23.95 28.31 5.20
N ALA A 279 -24.48 29.44 5.71
CA ALA A 279 -24.15 30.77 5.18
C ALA A 279 -22.70 31.20 5.46
N ASP A 280 -22.00 30.52 6.38
CA ASP A 280 -20.57 30.72 6.57
C ASP A 280 -19.81 30.15 5.36
N PRO A 281 -19.02 30.95 4.62
CA PRO A 281 -18.23 30.45 3.51
C PRO A 281 -17.24 29.36 3.89
N GLY A 282 -16.80 29.28 5.15
CA GLY A 282 -15.87 28.27 5.64
C GLY A 282 -16.54 26.95 6.07
N ASP A 283 -17.87 26.87 6.01
CA ASP A 283 -18.65 25.71 6.43
C ASP A 283 -19.12 24.92 5.20
N TYR A 284 -18.26 24.04 4.71
CA TYR A 284 -18.48 23.16 3.57
C TYR A 284 -17.86 21.79 3.79
N GLY A 285 -18.27 20.82 2.97
CA GLY A 285 -18.01 19.40 3.17
C GLY A 285 -16.87 18.77 2.37
N ASN A 286 -16.39 17.63 2.89
CA ASN A 286 -15.57 16.59 2.26
C ASN A 286 -14.15 16.93 1.80
N HIS A 287 -13.96 17.91 0.94
CA HIS A 287 -12.69 18.15 0.25
C HIS A 287 -12.54 19.60 -0.18
N ASP A 288 -11.38 19.96 -0.72
CA ASP A 288 -11.14 21.27 -1.33
C ASP A 288 -10.85 21.13 -2.82
N LEU A 289 -11.61 21.87 -3.64
CA LEU A 289 -11.31 21.98 -5.06
C LEU A 289 -9.92 22.57 -5.27
N SER A 290 -9.16 22.03 -6.22
CA SER A 290 -7.81 22.45 -6.59
C SER A 290 -7.55 22.16 -8.09
N ASP A 291 -6.32 22.35 -8.54
CA ASP A 291 -5.89 22.12 -9.93
C ASP A 291 -4.54 21.41 -9.96
N ARG A 292 -4.43 20.31 -9.20
CA ARG A 292 -3.20 19.51 -9.10
C ARG A 292 -3.02 18.66 -10.36
N PRO A 293 -1.79 18.52 -10.90
CA PRO A 293 -0.52 18.94 -10.33
C PRO A 293 -0.10 20.36 -10.77
N PHE A 294 -0.94 21.11 -11.50
CA PHE A 294 -0.57 22.38 -12.12
C PHE A 294 -0.31 23.48 -11.10
N ASN A 295 -1.18 23.61 -10.09
CA ASN A 295 -1.03 24.62 -9.03
C ASN A 295 -0.14 24.15 -7.88
N GLN A 296 -0.10 22.84 -7.59
CA GLN A 296 0.70 22.20 -6.55
C GLN A 296 0.95 20.72 -6.91
N LYS A 297 2.19 20.25 -6.71
CA LYS A 297 2.58 18.86 -6.98
C LYS A 297 1.94 17.89 -5.98
N ILE A 298 1.52 16.74 -6.49
CA ILE A 298 1.21 15.54 -5.70
C ILE A 298 2.53 14.82 -5.44
N ASP A 299 2.93 14.76 -4.17
CA ASP A 299 4.20 14.19 -3.72
C ASP A 299 4.03 12.79 -3.13
N HIS A 300 2.84 12.46 -2.61
CA HIS A 300 2.60 11.18 -1.95
C HIS A 300 1.34 10.46 -2.45
N ILE A 301 1.35 9.14 -2.31
CA ILE A 301 0.15 8.30 -2.32
C ILE A 301 0.06 7.68 -0.92
N VAL A 302 -1.06 7.89 -0.23
CA VAL A 302 -1.28 7.41 1.14
C VAL A 302 -2.21 6.21 1.10
N ILE A 303 -1.74 5.10 1.66
CA ILE A 303 -2.45 3.83 1.82
C ILE A 303 -3.10 3.84 3.20
N HIS A 304 -4.40 3.58 3.22
CA HIS A 304 -5.22 3.50 4.41
C HIS A 304 -5.94 2.16 4.47
N ASP A 305 -6.38 1.79 5.68
CA ASP A 305 -7.49 0.86 5.86
C ASP A 305 -8.71 1.60 6.44
N THR A 306 -9.90 1.13 6.12
CA THR A 306 -11.15 1.84 6.38
C THR A 306 -11.66 1.75 7.83
N GLU A 307 -11.12 0.83 8.64
CA GLU A 307 -11.67 0.41 9.94
C GLU A 307 -13.19 0.06 9.90
N THR A 308 -13.70 -0.33 8.73
CA THR A 308 -15.10 -0.70 8.49
C THR A 308 -15.29 -1.42 7.15
N LEU A 309 -16.46 -2.00 6.93
CA LEU A 309 -16.81 -2.66 5.67
C LEU A 309 -17.06 -1.63 4.54
N TYR A 310 -17.13 -2.10 3.30
CA TYR A 310 -17.25 -1.28 2.10
C TYR A 310 -18.55 -0.46 2.05
N ASP A 311 -19.72 -1.06 2.28
CA ASP A 311 -20.99 -0.32 2.18
C ASP A 311 -21.10 0.81 3.23
N PRO A 312 -20.67 0.61 4.50
CA PRO A 312 -20.50 1.70 5.45
C PRO A 312 -19.50 2.76 5.00
N THR A 313 -18.35 2.34 4.45
CA THR A 313 -17.33 3.25 3.90
C THR A 313 -17.92 4.19 2.84
N LEU A 314 -18.72 3.65 1.91
CA LEU A 314 -19.41 4.46 0.90
C LEU A 314 -20.40 5.46 1.50
N LYS A 315 -21.11 5.10 2.57
CA LYS A 315 -22.01 6.03 3.26
C LYS A 315 -21.26 7.16 3.94
N LEU A 316 -20.08 6.88 4.51
CA LEU A 316 -19.24 7.88 5.17
C LEU A 316 -18.74 8.92 4.17
N VAL A 317 -18.13 8.51 3.06
CA VAL A 317 -17.59 9.46 2.06
C VAL A 317 -18.67 10.26 1.34
N GLN A 318 -19.90 9.74 1.27
CA GLN A 318 -21.04 10.43 0.68
C GLN A 318 -21.76 11.37 1.65
N ASP A 319 -21.45 11.32 2.95
CA ASP A 319 -21.99 12.27 3.93
C ASP A 319 -21.28 13.63 3.74
N PRO A 320 -21.99 14.71 3.34
CA PRO A 320 -21.38 16.01 3.12
C PRO A 320 -20.84 16.68 4.39
N THR A 321 -21.12 16.13 5.57
CA THR A 321 -20.61 16.63 6.85
C THR A 321 -19.37 15.88 7.35
N TYR A 322 -18.94 14.87 6.61
CA TYR A 322 -17.81 14.02 6.96
C TYR A 322 -16.55 14.36 6.15
N VAL A 323 -15.56 13.48 6.23
CA VAL A 323 -14.27 13.58 5.54
C VAL A 323 -14.31 12.81 4.22
N SER A 324 -13.24 12.92 3.44
CA SER A 324 -13.11 12.20 2.19
C SER A 324 -11.71 11.69 1.91
N TRP A 325 -11.64 10.81 0.93
CA TRP A 325 -10.45 10.24 0.32
C TRP A 325 -10.72 10.12 -1.19
N HIS A 326 -9.71 9.78 -1.99
CA HIS A 326 -9.87 9.77 -3.44
C HIS A 326 -10.46 8.45 -3.93
N TYR A 327 -10.07 7.33 -3.32
CA TYR A 327 -10.46 6.00 -3.77
C TYR A 327 -10.77 5.08 -2.59
N THR A 328 -11.79 4.22 -2.73
CA THR A 328 -11.98 3.03 -1.88
C THR A 328 -11.82 1.77 -2.72
N ILE A 329 -11.13 0.77 -2.19
CA ILE A 329 -10.97 -0.55 -2.81
C ILE A 329 -11.70 -1.60 -1.98
N ARG A 330 -12.62 -2.30 -2.63
CA ARG A 330 -13.39 -3.42 -2.06
C ARG A 330 -12.52 -4.68 -1.98
N SER A 331 -12.62 -5.39 -0.87
CA SER A 331 -11.77 -6.54 -0.57
C SER A 331 -12.11 -7.77 -1.40
N ALA A 332 -13.38 -8.16 -1.51
CA ALA A 332 -13.75 -9.40 -2.22
C ALA A 332 -13.32 -9.47 -3.69
N ASP A 333 -13.39 -8.37 -4.44
CA ASP A 333 -13.26 -8.41 -5.90
C ASP A 333 -12.31 -7.37 -6.48
N GLY A 334 -11.74 -6.50 -5.64
CA GLY A 334 -10.84 -5.44 -6.08
C GLY A 334 -11.53 -4.29 -6.81
N HIS A 335 -12.87 -4.15 -6.69
CA HIS A 335 -13.59 -2.97 -7.20
C HIS A 335 -13.00 -1.67 -6.64
N VAL A 336 -12.88 -0.65 -7.50
CA VAL A 336 -12.40 0.67 -7.11
C VAL A 336 -13.52 1.71 -7.24
N ALA A 337 -13.92 2.34 -6.14
CA ALA A 337 -14.75 3.53 -6.19
C ALA A 337 -13.86 4.78 -6.16
N ASN A 338 -14.04 5.71 -7.11
CA ASN A 338 -13.38 7.01 -7.09
C ASN A 338 -14.36 8.08 -6.57
N HIS A 339 -13.97 8.80 -5.52
CA HIS A 339 -14.82 9.74 -4.79
C HIS A 339 -14.45 11.21 -4.99
N VAL A 340 -13.15 11.50 -5.07
CA VAL A 340 -12.59 12.83 -5.30
C VAL A 340 -11.65 12.73 -6.49
N ASP A 341 -11.78 13.64 -7.45
CA ASP A 341 -10.83 13.73 -8.56
C ASP A 341 -9.44 14.02 -7.98
N PRO A 342 -8.38 13.25 -8.31
CA PRO A 342 -7.03 13.49 -7.78
C PRO A 342 -6.48 14.90 -7.99
N LYS A 343 -7.05 15.70 -8.90
CA LYS A 343 -6.70 17.13 -8.99
C LYS A 343 -7.12 17.95 -7.77
N ASP A 344 -8.18 17.54 -7.06
CA ASP A 344 -8.76 18.18 -5.87
C ASP A 344 -8.25 17.54 -4.58
N ALA A 345 -8.17 18.26 -3.46
CA ALA A 345 -7.55 17.79 -2.23
C ALA A 345 -8.57 17.19 -1.24
N ALA A 346 -8.57 15.87 -1.12
CA ALA A 346 -9.37 15.14 -0.11
C ALA A 346 -8.83 15.30 1.33
N TRP A 347 -9.64 14.97 2.34
CA TRP A 347 -9.35 15.14 3.76
C TRP A 347 -9.10 13.81 4.48
N HIS A 348 -8.02 13.12 4.14
CA HIS A 348 -7.79 11.72 4.56
C HIS A 348 -6.63 11.54 5.55
N ALA A 349 -5.63 12.43 5.54
CA ALA A 349 -4.36 12.22 6.22
C ALA A 349 -4.24 12.92 7.59
N GLY A 350 -5.20 13.74 8.03
CA GLY A 350 -5.09 14.53 9.28
C GLY A 350 -4.01 15.61 9.27
N ASN A 351 -3.18 15.70 8.23
CA ASN A 351 -2.17 16.72 8.04
C ASN A 351 -2.42 17.47 6.72
N TRP A 352 -2.79 18.75 6.81
CA TRP A 352 -3.18 19.52 5.62
C TRP A 352 -2.07 19.65 4.57
N TYR A 353 -0.80 19.71 4.99
CA TYR A 353 0.32 19.70 4.05
C TYR A 353 0.32 18.43 3.19
N VAL A 354 0.03 17.28 3.82
CA VAL A 354 -0.02 15.98 3.15
C VAL A 354 -1.31 15.82 2.36
N ASN A 355 -2.47 16.15 2.91
CA ASN A 355 -3.76 16.15 2.18
C ASN A 355 -3.67 16.94 0.86
N ALA A 356 -3.16 18.17 0.92
CA ALA A 356 -3.03 19.04 -0.25
C ALA A 356 -2.05 18.49 -1.30
N LYS A 357 -1.13 17.59 -0.91
CA LYS A 357 -0.03 17.08 -1.75
C LYS A 357 -0.06 15.56 -1.91
N SER A 358 -1.20 14.91 -1.68
CA SER A 358 -1.31 13.47 -1.81
C SER A 358 -2.64 12.98 -2.37
N VAL A 359 -2.64 11.71 -2.75
CA VAL A 359 -3.82 10.92 -3.07
C VAL A 359 -3.99 9.84 -2.00
N GLY A 360 -5.06 9.92 -1.21
CA GLY A 360 -5.47 8.87 -0.26
C GLY A 360 -6.30 7.75 -0.90
N ILE A 361 -5.93 6.51 -0.59
CA ILE A 361 -6.59 5.28 -1.04
C ILE A 361 -6.96 4.43 0.18
N GLU A 362 -8.26 4.24 0.38
CA GLU A 362 -8.86 3.44 1.44
C GLU A 362 -9.03 1.98 1.02
N HIS A 363 -8.56 1.04 1.83
CA HIS A 363 -8.69 -0.39 1.60
C HIS A 363 -9.67 -0.98 2.61
N GLU A 364 -10.72 -1.67 2.14
CA GLU A 364 -11.71 -2.30 3.03
C GLU A 364 -11.04 -3.24 4.03
N GLY A 365 -10.95 -2.82 5.30
CA GLY A 365 -10.12 -3.49 6.28
C GLY A 365 -10.23 -2.96 7.70
N PHE A 366 -9.42 -3.56 8.58
CA PHE A 366 -9.30 -3.20 9.99
C PHE A 366 -7.88 -3.49 10.47
N LEU A 367 -7.24 -2.55 11.17
CA LEU A 367 -5.87 -2.71 11.65
C LEU A 367 -5.73 -3.80 12.72
N ALA A 368 -6.62 -3.79 13.73
CA ALA A 368 -6.42 -4.58 14.96
C ALA A 368 -7.13 -5.93 14.98
N GLN A 369 -7.81 -6.31 13.93
CA GLN A 369 -8.45 -7.62 13.92
C GLN A 369 -7.42 -8.63 13.42
N GLY A 370 -6.46 -9.02 14.27
CA GLY A 370 -5.27 -9.81 13.90
C GLY A 370 -5.48 -11.23 13.32
N GLY A 371 -6.61 -11.51 12.68
CA GLY A 371 -6.78 -12.59 11.71
C GLY A 371 -7.25 -12.10 10.32
N GLN A 372 -7.46 -10.80 10.13
CA GLN A 372 -7.92 -10.22 8.88
C GLN A 372 -6.72 -9.98 7.96
N TRP A 373 -6.71 -10.69 6.86
CA TRP A 373 -5.76 -10.52 5.78
C TRP A 373 -6.46 -9.81 4.62
N TYR A 374 -5.69 -9.07 3.83
CA TYR A 374 -6.16 -8.39 2.61
C TYR A 374 -6.05 -9.34 1.42
N THR A 375 -7.07 -9.34 0.56
CA THR A 375 -7.13 -10.26 -0.59
C THR A 375 -6.10 -9.90 -1.66
N GLU A 376 -5.69 -10.92 -2.43
CA GLU A 376 -4.81 -10.70 -3.58
C GLU A 376 -5.51 -9.83 -4.66
N ALA A 377 -6.84 -9.97 -4.82
CA ALA A 377 -7.66 -9.11 -5.67
C ALA A 377 -7.50 -7.63 -5.31
N MET A 378 -7.59 -7.29 -4.02
CA MET A 378 -7.42 -5.93 -3.54
C MET A 378 -5.99 -5.42 -3.78
N TYR A 379 -4.97 -6.19 -3.40
CA TYR A 379 -3.57 -5.80 -3.60
C TYR A 379 -3.24 -5.52 -5.07
N ARG A 380 -3.69 -6.38 -5.98
CA ARG A 380 -3.47 -6.21 -7.43
C ARG A 380 -4.15 -4.98 -8.00
N SER A 381 -5.40 -4.76 -7.59
CA SER A 381 -6.20 -3.59 -8.02
C SER A 381 -5.58 -2.29 -7.54
N SER A 382 -5.18 -2.27 -6.26
CA SER A 382 -4.44 -1.18 -5.64
C SER A 382 -3.11 -0.92 -6.36
N ALA A 383 -2.32 -1.95 -6.63
CA ALA A 383 -1.05 -1.80 -7.33
C ALA A 383 -1.21 -1.26 -8.76
N LYS A 384 -2.25 -1.71 -9.49
CA LYS A 384 -2.59 -1.17 -10.82
C LYS A 384 -2.98 0.31 -10.74
N LEU A 385 -3.77 0.70 -9.75
CA LEU A 385 -4.16 2.10 -9.51
C LEU A 385 -2.95 2.97 -9.13
N VAL A 386 -2.13 2.54 -8.19
CA VAL A 386 -0.95 3.28 -7.72
C VAL A 386 0.09 3.43 -8.82
N ARG A 387 0.31 2.41 -9.66
CA ARG A 387 1.19 2.53 -10.84
C ARG A 387 0.67 3.55 -11.84
N TYR A 388 -0.65 3.60 -12.06
CA TYR A 388 -1.29 4.59 -12.92
C TYR A 388 -1.08 6.01 -12.38
N LEU A 389 -1.44 6.25 -11.11
CA LEU A 389 -1.30 7.54 -10.45
C LEU A 389 0.16 7.99 -10.35
N SER A 390 1.09 7.07 -10.06
CA SER A 390 2.52 7.34 -10.06
C SER A 390 3.03 7.80 -11.42
N ALA A 391 2.62 7.12 -12.50
CA ALA A 391 3.01 7.49 -13.86
C ALA A 391 2.42 8.84 -14.29
N GLU A 392 1.19 9.14 -13.88
CA GLU A 392 0.50 10.39 -14.22
C GLU A 392 1.06 11.59 -13.46
N TYR A 393 1.24 11.47 -12.15
CA TYR A 393 1.63 12.58 -11.28
C TYR A 393 3.12 12.64 -10.96
N GLY A 394 3.91 11.65 -11.41
CA GLY A 394 5.34 11.58 -11.17
C GLY A 394 5.71 11.30 -9.71
N VAL A 395 4.85 10.61 -8.97
CA VAL A 395 5.11 10.17 -7.59
C VAL A 395 6.05 8.96 -7.63
N PRO A 396 7.24 9.01 -7.00
CA PRO A 396 8.14 7.86 -6.97
C PRO A 396 7.51 6.64 -6.29
N LEU A 397 7.72 5.45 -6.86
CA LEU A 397 7.35 4.18 -6.23
C LEU A 397 8.46 3.72 -5.28
N ASP A 398 8.51 4.33 -4.10
CA ASP A 398 9.36 3.99 -2.96
C ASP A 398 8.62 4.32 -1.64
N ARG A 399 9.13 3.85 -0.50
CA ARG A 399 8.49 4.08 0.81
C ARG A 399 8.68 5.49 1.37
N ALA A 400 9.33 6.40 0.65
CA ALA A 400 9.32 7.83 1.00
C ALA A 400 8.11 8.56 0.38
N HIS A 401 7.45 7.98 -0.62
CA HIS A 401 6.38 8.63 -1.37
C HIS A 401 5.10 7.79 -1.47
N VAL A 402 5.18 6.47 -1.48
CA VAL A 402 4.04 5.57 -1.23
C VAL A 402 4.09 5.20 0.24
N VAL A 403 3.16 5.75 1.01
CA VAL A 403 3.21 5.79 2.47
C VAL A 403 1.93 5.23 3.09
N GLY A 404 2.01 4.65 4.29
CA GLY A 404 0.83 4.40 5.11
C GLY A 404 0.39 5.69 5.83
N HIS A 405 -0.82 5.72 6.37
CA HIS A 405 -1.24 6.83 7.24
C HIS A 405 -0.41 6.89 8.54
N ASP A 406 0.05 5.74 9.01
CA ASP A 406 1.02 5.56 10.10
C ASP A 406 2.40 6.16 9.84
N ASP A 407 2.73 6.49 8.59
CA ASP A 407 3.94 7.22 8.21
C ASP A 407 3.75 8.76 8.24
N VAL A 408 2.52 9.26 8.27
CA VAL A 408 2.20 10.70 8.12
C VAL A 408 2.39 11.46 9.43
N PRO A 409 3.28 12.46 9.55
CA PRO A 409 3.51 13.15 10.82
C PRO A 409 2.30 13.99 11.24
N GLY A 410 2.12 14.16 12.55
CA GLY A 410 1.27 15.21 13.09
C GLY A 410 1.77 16.59 12.63
N SER A 411 0.85 17.48 12.28
CA SER A 411 1.18 18.78 11.70
C SER A 411 1.88 19.72 12.71
N THR A 412 1.56 19.58 14.00
CA THR A 412 2.15 20.30 15.14
C THR A 412 2.38 19.35 16.32
N ALA A 413 3.03 19.81 17.39
CA ALA A 413 3.20 19.01 18.60
C ALA A 413 1.86 18.59 19.24
N GLY A 414 0.82 19.43 19.14
CA GLY A 414 -0.49 19.17 19.74
C GLY A 414 -1.33 18.13 19.01
N SER A 415 -1.06 17.89 17.73
CA SER A 415 -1.75 16.88 16.91
C SER A 415 -1.13 15.49 17.03
N ILE A 416 0.07 15.34 17.60
CA ILE A 416 0.76 14.04 17.71
C ILE A 416 -0.11 12.96 18.38
N PRO A 417 -0.84 13.22 19.49
CA PRO A 417 -1.68 12.19 20.11
C PRO A 417 -2.83 11.69 19.23
N GLY A 418 -3.26 12.47 18.23
CA GLY A 418 -4.37 12.14 17.35
C GLY A 418 -3.97 11.44 16.05
N MET A 419 -2.67 11.21 15.83
CA MET A 419 -2.19 10.60 14.60
C MET A 419 -2.66 9.15 14.44
N HIS A 420 -2.95 8.80 13.20
CA HIS A 420 -3.44 7.50 12.77
C HIS A 420 -2.38 6.39 12.77
N GLN A 421 -2.86 5.15 12.67
CA GLN A 421 -2.09 3.91 12.81
C GLN A 421 -2.24 2.97 11.60
N ASP A 422 -3.22 3.20 10.73
CA ASP A 422 -3.51 2.44 9.52
C ASP A 422 -2.41 2.63 8.44
N PRO A 423 -2.15 1.62 7.58
CA PRO A 423 -2.78 0.30 7.52
C PRO A 423 -2.20 -0.72 8.52
N GLY A 424 -1.34 -0.25 9.44
CA GLY A 424 -0.81 -1.04 10.53
C GLY A 424 0.24 -2.09 10.12
N PRO A 425 0.63 -2.96 11.06
CA PRO A 425 1.73 -3.89 10.87
C PRO A 425 1.40 -5.07 9.93
N TYR A 426 0.12 -5.29 9.60
CA TYR A 426 -0.32 -6.45 8.83
C TYR A 426 -0.49 -6.17 7.34
N TRP A 427 -0.36 -4.92 6.87
CA TRP A 427 -0.24 -4.65 5.44
C TRP A 427 1.12 -5.14 4.91
N ASP A 428 1.09 -6.10 3.99
CA ASP A 428 2.29 -6.72 3.41
C ASP A 428 2.90 -5.79 2.35
N TRP A 429 3.71 -4.85 2.84
CA TRP A 429 4.43 -3.90 1.99
C TRP A 429 5.42 -4.58 1.02
N ASP A 430 6.01 -5.73 1.35
CA ASP A 430 6.94 -6.40 0.44
C ASP A 430 6.19 -6.94 -0.78
N HIS A 431 5.12 -7.72 -0.53
CA HIS A 431 4.24 -8.22 -1.59
C HIS A 431 3.59 -7.10 -2.39
N TYR A 432 3.19 -6.02 -1.73
CA TYR A 432 2.64 -4.87 -2.43
C TYR A 432 3.66 -4.22 -3.38
N PHE A 433 4.92 -4.09 -2.97
CA PHE A 433 5.98 -3.54 -3.82
C PHE A 433 6.43 -4.50 -4.93
N ASP A 434 6.30 -5.81 -4.74
CA ASP A 434 6.41 -6.81 -5.81
C ASP A 434 5.37 -6.54 -6.91
N LEU A 435 4.09 -6.36 -6.53
CA LEU A 435 3.00 -6.07 -7.46
C LEU A 435 3.12 -4.69 -8.12
N LEU A 436 3.72 -3.70 -7.43
CA LEU A 436 4.07 -2.41 -8.02
C LEU A 436 5.21 -2.52 -9.05
N GLY A 437 5.88 -3.67 -9.14
CA GLY A 437 7.05 -3.90 -9.99
C GLY A 437 8.31 -3.20 -9.46
N ARG A 438 8.37 -2.96 -8.15
CA ARG A 438 9.47 -2.27 -7.45
C ARG A 438 9.91 -3.02 -6.18
N PRO A 439 10.22 -4.32 -6.26
CA PRO A 439 10.73 -5.09 -5.11
C PRO A 439 11.90 -4.41 -4.42
N PHE A 440 12.01 -4.64 -3.12
CA PHE A 440 13.16 -4.19 -2.34
C PHE A 440 14.37 -5.09 -2.63
N HIS A 441 15.54 -4.47 -2.78
CA HIS A 441 16.76 -5.17 -3.12
C HIS A 441 17.94 -4.65 -2.28
N ALA A 442 18.81 -5.58 -1.89
CA ALA A 442 20.05 -5.28 -1.22
C ALA A 442 20.98 -4.47 -2.15
N VAL A 443 21.45 -3.33 -1.66
CA VAL A 443 22.44 -2.48 -2.33
C VAL A 443 23.56 -2.14 -1.35
N GLY A 444 24.77 -2.60 -1.67
CA GLY A 444 25.95 -2.44 -0.81
C GLY A 444 26.24 -3.66 0.06
N ASP A 445 27.18 -3.53 0.98
CA ASP A 445 27.64 -4.60 1.86
C ASP A 445 26.98 -4.51 3.24
N ALA A 446 26.47 -5.62 3.79
CA ALA A 446 25.72 -5.65 5.04
C ALA A 446 26.50 -5.13 6.26
N GLY A 447 27.83 -5.27 6.27
CA GLY A 447 28.69 -4.82 7.36
C GLY A 447 29.04 -3.33 7.29
N THR A 448 29.00 -2.73 6.10
CA THR A 448 29.53 -1.37 5.86
C THR A 448 28.51 -0.39 5.29
N ALA A 449 27.36 -0.86 4.81
CA ALA A 449 26.27 -0.01 4.35
C ALA A 449 25.83 0.96 5.46
N GLY A 450 25.72 2.24 5.08
CA GLY A 450 25.35 3.33 5.98
C GLY A 450 23.84 3.52 6.11
N LEU A 451 23.04 2.84 5.29
CA LEU A 451 21.60 2.71 5.41
C LEU A 451 21.21 1.22 5.45
N VAL A 452 20.01 0.96 5.93
CA VAL A 452 19.29 -0.31 5.80
C VAL A 452 17.87 -0.04 5.32
N THR A 453 17.33 -0.91 4.48
CA THR A 453 15.90 -1.01 4.17
C THR A 453 15.31 -2.11 5.05
N ILE A 454 14.27 -1.83 5.83
CA ILE A 454 13.59 -2.85 6.65
C ILE A 454 12.91 -3.87 5.74
N ASP A 455 13.11 -5.15 6.01
CA ASP A 455 12.66 -6.24 5.14
C ASP A 455 12.65 -7.57 5.92
N PRO A 456 11.76 -7.73 6.91
CA PRO A 456 11.52 -9.02 7.53
C PRO A 456 10.84 -9.98 6.55
N ASP A 457 11.11 -11.28 6.67
CA ASP A 457 10.24 -12.30 6.08
C ASP A 457 8.85 -12.18 6.72
N TYR A 458 7.86 -11.71 5.95
CA TYR A 458 6.53 -11.36 6.45
C TYR A 458 5.87 -12.53 7.19
N ASP A 459 5.80 -13.71 6.57
CA ASP A 459 5.14 -14.89 7.12
C ASP A 459 5.85 -15.42 8.38
N ALA A 460 7.19 -15.34 8.43
CA ALA A 460 7.98 -15.78 9.57
C ALA A 460 8.10 -14.74 10.69
N ASN A 461 7.77 -13.48 10.43
CA ASN A 461 7.87 -12.38 11.38
C ASN A 461 6.55 -12.19 12.15
N THR A 462 6.46 -12.85 13.30
CA THR A 462 5.29 -12.80 14.17
C THR A 462 5.62 -12.05 15.46
N GLU A 463 5.25 -10.77 15.53
CA GLU A 463 5.43 -9.96 16.73
C GLU A 463 4.25 -10.16 17.71
N PRO A 464 4.47 -10.14 19.04
CA PRO A 464 3.46 -10.44 20.05
C PRO A 464 2.52 -9.26 20.32
N TYR A 465 1.89 -8.74 19.27
CA TYR A 465 0.99 -7.61 19.40
C TYR A 465 -0.27 -7.96 20.21
N TYR A 466 -0.82 -6.97 20.89
CA TYR A 466 -2.15 -7.03 21.47
C TYR A 466 -3.08 -6.02 20.79
N CYS A 467 -4.34 -6.42 20.68
CA CYS A 467 -5.35 -5.78 19.85
C CYS A 467 -6.51 -5.22 20.68
N GLY A 468 -6.65 -5.63 21.95
CA GLY A 468 -7.60 -5.05 22.90
C GLY A 468 -6.98 -4.02 23.83
N ASP A 469 -7.72 -3.67 24.88
CA ASP A 469 -7.34 -2.61 25.83
C ASP A 469 -6.11 -2.97 26.67
N THR A 470 -5.78 -4.26 26.78
CA THR A 470 -4.71 -4.74 27.66
C THR A 470 -3.73 -5.67 26.94
N PRO A 471 -2.47 -5.80 27.44
CA PRO A 471 -1.51 -6.78 26.93
C PRO A 471 -1.95 -8.25 27.03
N ALA A 472 -3.05 -8.55 27.72
CA ALA A 472 -3.62 -9.90 27.76
C ALA A 472 -4.47 -10.21 26.51
N ASP A 473 -4.92 -9.18 25.79
CA ASP A 473 -5.81 -9.27 24.63
C ASP A 473 -5.00 -9.42 23.35
N LEU A 474 -4.22 -10.51 23.28
CA LEU A 474 -3.32 -10.78 22.16
C LEU A 474 -4.07 -10.84 20.84
N CYS A 475 -3.47 -10.24 19.82
CA CYS A 475 -3.87 -10.46 18.45
C CYS A 475 -3.68 -11.95 18.09
N PRO A 476 -4.51 -12.54 17.22
CA PRO A 476 -4.14 -13.79 16.59
C PRO A 476 -2.78 -13.66 15.90
N VAL A 477 -2.03 -14.76 15.89
CA VAL A 477 -0.67 -14.77 15.34
C VAL A 477 -0.77 -14.59 13.82
N HIS A 478 -0.13 -13.54 13.32
CA HIS A 478 -0.11 -13.18 11.91
C HIS A 478 1.30 -12.73 11.49
N GLY A 479 1.61 -12.88 10.21
CA GLY A 479 2.80 -12.27 9.62
C GLY A 479 2.75 -10.75 9.71
N SER A 480 3.90 -10.10 9.86
CA SER A 480 4.01 -8.67 10.12
C SER A 480 5.06 -8.04 9.22
N ALA A 481 4.72 -6.91 8.62
CA ALA A 481 5.66 -6.03 7.93
C ALA A 481 6.50 -5.17 8.89
N SER A 482 6.16 -5.18 10.19
CA SER A 482 6.82 -4.35 11.21
C SER A 482 7.82 -5.12 12.05
N VAL A 483 8.92 -4.43 12.39
CA VAL A 483 9.96 -4.89 13.33
C VAL A 483 10.01 -3.94 14.53
N THR A 484 10.13 -4.49 15.73
CA THR A 484 10.14 -3.70 16.97
C THR A 484 11.54 -3.24 17.38
N LEU A 485 11.64 -1.98 17.85
CA LEU A 485 12.88 -1.34 18.30
C LEU A 485 13.03 -1.36 19.82
N ARG A 486 14.23 -1.72 20.26
CA ARG A 486 14.66 -1.73 21.66
C ARG A 486 15.68 -0.63 21.95
N THR A 487 15.81 -0.28 23.22
CA THR A 487 16.78 0.73 23.70
C THR A 487 18.23 0.22 23.76
N ALA A 488 18.45 -1.10 23.68
CA ALA A 488 19.77 -1.73 23.72
C ALA A 488 19.78 -3.08 22.96
N PRO A 489 20.95 -3.63 22.54
CA PRO A 489 21.04 -4.86 21.75
C PRO A 489 20.84 -6.14 22.59
N ARG A 490 19.67 -6.28 23.20
CA ARG A 490 19.26 -7.43 24.02
C ARG A 490 17.74 -7.53 24.06
N GLU A 491 17.22 -8.76 24.15
CA GLU A 491 15.78 -9.04 24.08
C GLU A 491 14.96 -8.48 25.24
N ASP A 492 15.57 -8.28 26.40
CA ASP A 492 14.89 -7.77 27.59
C ASP A 492 15.07 -6.25 27.77
N ALA A 493 15.64 -5.57 26.78
CA ALA A 493 15.70 -4.12 26.78
C ALA A 493 14.30 -3.52 26.55
N PRO A 494 13.94 -2.45 27.27
CA PRO A 494 12.71 -1.71 27.02
C PRO A 494 12.59 -1.28 25.56
N LEU A 495 11.35 -1.21 25.06
CA LEU A 495 11.07 -0.64 23.75
C LEU A 495 11.44 0.85 23.71
N VAL A 496 11.75 1.35 22.52
CA VAL A 496 12.06 2.77 22.31
C VAL A 496 10.86 3.64 22.71
N THR A 497 11.15 4.80 23.29
CA THR A 497 10.14 5.80 23.66
C THR A 497 9.94 6.80 22.52
N ASP A 498 8.70 6.98 22.06
CA ASP A 498 8.31 8.15 21.29
C ASP A 498 7.76 9.22 22.23
N ILE A 499 8.56 10.25 22.48
CA ILE A 499 8.23 11.34 23.41
C ILE A 499 7.04 12.20 22.96
N GLY A 500 6.71 12.22 21.67
CA GLY A 500 5.57 12.98 21.16
C GLY A 500 4.26 12.24 21.35
N ILE A 501 4.27 10.91 21.24
CA ILE A 501 3.10 10.06 21.53
C ILE A 501 2.89 9.96 23.04
N ARG A 502 3.93 9.57 23.79
CA ARG A 502 3.86 9.45 25.26
C ARG A 502 5.24 9.46 25.92
N PRO A 503 5.38 10.03 27.13
CA PRO A 503 6.65 10.03 27.86
C PRO A 503 6.94 8.70 28.59
N ALA A 504 6.76 7.57 27.91
CA ALA A 504 7.01 6.23 28.45
C ALA A 504 7.51 5.27 27.34
N PRO A 505 8.20 4.17 27.69
CA PRO A 505 8.58 3.15 26.70
C PRO A 505 7.38 2.72 25.86
N GLY A 506 7.63 2.42 24.58
CA GLY A 506 6.63 1.82 23.71
C GLY A 506 6.06 0.53 24.30
N ASP A 507 4.88 0.16 23.82
CA ASP A 507 4.22 -1.10 24.14
C ASP A 507 3.92 -1.88 22.85
N TRP A 508 3.24 -3.00 23.00
CA TRP A 508 2.92 -3.93 21.91
C TRP A 508 1.50 -3.73 21.38
N SER A 509 0.82 -2.62 21.71
CA SER A 509 -0.52 -2.35 21.18
C SER A 509 -0.41 -2.12 19.69
N VAL A 510 -1.17 -2.83 18.86
CA VAL A 510 -1.23 -2.55 17.40
C VAL A 510 -1.53 -1.09 17.08
N TYR A 511 -2.24 -0.39 17.96
CA TYR A 511 -2.54 1.05 17.89
C TYR A 511 -1.39 1.97 18.39
N ASN A 512 -0.18 1.45 18.54
CA ASN A 512 0.98 2.20 18.98
C ASN A 512 2.25 1.83 18.19
N HIS A 513 2.61 2.66 17.21
CA HIS A 513 3.87 2.51 16.45
C HIS A 513 5.10 3.18 17.08
N ALA A 514 5.06 3.64 18.35
CA ALA A 514 6.16 4.39 18.96
C ALA A 514 7.55 3.75 18.78
N ALA A 515 7.61 2.41 18.80
CA ALA A 515 8.84 1.64 18.71
C ALA A 515 8.86 0.71 17.48
N ARG A 516 8.24 1.09 16.36
CA ARG A 516 8.18 0.25 15.15
C ARG A 516 8.94 0.86 14.00
N VAL A 517 9.34 -0.03 13.10
CA VAL A 517 9.78 0.29 11.74
C VAL A 517 9.12 -0.72 10.80
N SER A 518 8.73 -0.26 9.62
CA SER A 518 7.95 -1.03 8.65
C SER A 518 8.74 -1.33 7.38
N THR A 519 8.37 -2.43 6.74
CA THR A 519 8.99 -2.95 5.51
C THR A 519 9.11 -1.87 4.42
N GLY A 520 10.28 -1.86 3.78
CA GLY A 520 10.68 -0.91 2.75
C GLY A 520 11.13 0.46 3.26
N GLN A 521 10.86 0.84 4.50
CA GLN A 521 11.38 2.09 5.07
C GLN A 521 12.91 2.04 5.20
N GLN A 522 13.57 3.19 4.95
CA GLN A 522 15.02 3.30 4.99
C GLN A 522 15.52 4.09 6.19
N TYR A 523 16.47 3.50 6.92
CA TYR A 523 17.05 4.08 8.12
C TYR A 523 18.57 4.13 8.06
N ALA A 524 19.16 5.16 8.64
CA ALA A 524 20.60 5.26 8.73
C ALA A 524 21.14 4.44 9.90
N VAL A 525 22.16 3.62 9.63
CA VAL A 525 22.76 2.75 10.64
C VAL A 525 23.56 3.60 11.63
N ALA A 526 23.26 3.43 12.91
CA ALA A 526 23.91 4.12 14.02
C ALA A 526 24.97 3.25 14.73
N ASP A 527 24.81 1.93 14.71
CA ASP A 527 25.70 0.98 15.38
C ASP A 527 25.40 -0.48 14.98
N ARG A 528 26.28 -1.42 15.34
CA ARG A 528 26.07 -2.87 15.20
C ARG A 528 26.66 -3.63 16.39
N SER A 529 25.97 -4.66 16.88
CA SER A 529 26.41 -5.48 18.00
C SER A 529 25.89 -6.91 17.90
N GLY A 530 26.73 -7.84 17.42
CA GLY A 530 26.30 -9.23 17.18
C GLY A 530 25.16 -9.28 16.16
N ASP A 531 24.07 -9.97 16.51
CA ASP A 531 22.85 -10.05 15.69
C ASP A 531 21.99 -8.77 15.74
N TRP A 532 22.47 -7.66 16.30
CA TRP A 532 21.70 -6.44 16.46
C TRP A 532 22.23 -5.30 15.60
N THR A 533 21.31 -4.58 14.96
CA THR A 533 21.60 -3.33 14.24
C THR A 533 20.90 -2.18 14.95
N ALA A 534 21.64 -1.09 15.21
CA ALA A 534 21.05 0.16 15.69
C ALA A 534 20.82 1.10 14.52
N ILE A 535 19.68 1.80 14.53
CA ILE A 535 19.35 2.88 13.62
C ILE A 535 19.13 4.18 14.38
N TRP A 536 19.33 5.32 13.70
CA TRP A 536 18.88 6.61 14.23
C TRP A 536 17.36 6.71 14.12
N TYR A 537 16.70 6.93 15.26
CA TYR A 537 15.25 6.92 15.39
C TYR A 537 14.84 7.96 16.44
N LEU A 538 14.04 8.95 16.07
CA LEU A 538 13.54 10.01 16.97
C LEU A 538 14.60 10.71 17.85
N GLY A 539 15.81 10.96 17.32
CA GLY A 539 16.89 11.59 18.09
C GLY A 539 17.66 10.64 19.02
N GLN A 540 17.43 9.33 18.95
CA GLN A 540 18.09 8.30 19.76
C GLN A 540 18.47 7.08 18.92
N LYS A 541 19.13 6.07 19.52
CA LYS A 541 19.37 4.77 18.89
C LYS A 541 18.20 3.83 19.17
N GLY A 542 17.65 3.24 18.12
CA GLY A 542 16.73 2.09 18.21
C GLY A 542 17.40 0.83 17.69
N TRP A 543 17.36 -0.24 18.47
CA TRP A 543 18.01 -1.52 18.16
C TRP A 543 16.97 -2.56 17.73
N PHE A 544 17.18 -3.20 16.59
CA PHE A 544 16.40 -4.36 16.18
C PHE A 544 17.30 -5.56 15.92
N ARG A 545 16.72 -6.75 16.03
CA ARG A 545 17.40 -7.99 15.74
C ARG A 545 17.47 -8.19 14.23
N ASN A 546 18.68 -8.33 13.70
CA ASN A 546 19.02 -8.51 12.30
C ASN A 546 20.11 -9.60 12.14
N PRO A 547 19.79 -10.87 12.40
CA PRO A 547 20.78 -11.94 12.39
C PRO A 547 21.19 -12.26 10.94
N ALA A 548 22.50 -12.46 10.69
CA ALA A 548 23.00 -12.71 9.33
C ALA A 548 22.40 -13.96 8.65
N ALA A 549 21.93 -14.94 9.43
CA ALA A 549 21.30 -16.15 8.91
C ALA A 549 19.83 -15.96 8.48
N ARG A 550 19.17 -14.89 8.95
CA ARG A 550 17.78 -14.53 8.63
C ARG A 550 17.64 -13.02 8.79
N PRO A 551 18.18 -12.24 7.85
CA PRO A 551 18.18 -10.78 7.96
C PRO A 551 16.74 -10.27 8.02
N THR A 552 16.54 -9.20 8.77
CA THR A 552 15.28 -8.44 8.87
C THR A 552 15.39 -7.07 8.20
N ALA A 553 16.54 -6.81 7.58
CA ALA A 553 16.80 -5.62 6.80
C ALA A 553 17.86 -5.88 5.75
N LEU A 554 17.68 -5.27 4.58
CA LEU A 554 18.62 -5.28 3.47
C LEU A 554 19.63 -4.13 3.61
N PRO A 555 20.92 -4.31 3.26
CA PRO A 555 21.83 -3.18 3.13
C PRO A 555 21.33 -2.21 2.07
N ALA A 556 21.47 -0.92 2.33
CA ALA A 556 21.12 0.13 1.41
C ALA A 556 22.19 1.23 1.33
N LEU A 557 22.25 1.91 0.18
CA LEU A 557 23.06 3.09 -0.03
C LEU A 557 22.15 4.23 -0.51
N GLY A 558 22.43 5.43 -0.03
CA GLY A 558 21.67 6.63 -0.39
C GLY A 558 22.29 7.89 0.20
N LEU A 559 21.60 9.02 0.01
CA LEU A 559 21.91 10.27 0.68
C LEU A 559 21.32 10.26 2.10
N THR A 560 22.04 10.89 3.01
CA THR A 560 21.59 11.13 4.38
C THR A 560 21.63 12.60 4.71
N VAL A 561 20.74 13.01 5.60
CA VAL A 561 20.67 14.37 6.14
C VAL A 561 21.37 14.41 7.48
N VAL A 562 22.32 15.33 7.64
CA VAL A 562 23.06 15.55 8.89
C VAL A 562 23.07 17.03 9.25
N ALA A 563 23.21 17.35 10.54
CA ALA A 563 23.36 18.73 10.99
C ALA A 563 24.61 19.38 10.37
N LYS A 564 24.52 20.66 9.99
CA LYS A 564 25.71 21.45 9.63
C LYS A 564 26.62 21.65 10.85
N PRO A 565 27.95 21.79 10.66
CA PRO A 565 28.88 22.10 11.73
C PRO A 565 28.44 23.35 12.53
N GLY A 566 28.60 23.30 13.86
CA GLY A 566 28.23 24.40 14.77
C GLY A 566 26.76 24.41 15.23
N ARG A 567 25.89 23.57 14.67
CA ARG A 567 24.54 23.36 15.21
C ARG A 567 24.60 22.46 16.46
N THR A 568 23.88 22.83 17.51
CA THR A 568 23.72 21.99 18.73
C THR A 568 22.49 21.10 18.66
N SER A 569 21.48 21.52 17.88
CA SER A 569 20.32 20.73 17.47
C SER A 569 19.70 21.36 16.22
N VAL A 570 18.91 20.57 15.49
CA VAL A 570 18.13 21.03 14.34
C VAL A 570 16.65 20.72 14.60
N PRO A 571 15.76 21.72 14.50
CA PRO A 571 14.31 21.49 14.64
C PRO A 571 13.76 20.59 13.54
N VAL A 572 12.79 19.75 13.91
CA VAL A 572 12.07 18.84 13.00
C VAL A 572 10.62 19.28 12.90
N TYR A 573 10.04 19.20 11.71
CA TYR A 573 8.71 19.72 11.39
C TYR A 573 7.82 18.63 10.78
N GLY A 574 6.54 18.60 11.15
CA GLY A 574 5.56 17.72 10.51
C GLY A 574 5.03 18.22 9.16
N ARG A 575 5.44 19.43 8.75
CA ARG A 575 5.03 20.08 7.51
C ARG A 575 6.09 21.07 7.03
N ALA A 576 6.25 21.19 5.72
CA ALA A 576 7.16 22.14 5.10
C ALA A 576 6.38 23.40 4.67
N TYR A 577 6.01 24.24 5.63
CA TYR A 577 5.28 25.48 5.38
C TYR A 577 6.21 26.66 5.03
N PRO A 578 5.70 27.65 4.27
CA PRO A 578 6.47 28.80 3.85
C PRO A 578 6.68 29.80 5.00
N GLU A 579 7.73 30.60 4.90
CA GLU A 579 8.01 31.69 5.83
C GLU A 579 6.89 32.76 5.80
N ALA A 580 6.69 33.47 6.93
CA ALA A 580 5.57 34.41 7.08
C ALA A 580 5.56 35.53 6.01
N THR A 581 6.73 35.91 5.49
CA THR A 581 6.88 36.93 4.44
C THR A 581 6.40 36.47 3.06
N ALA A 582 6.17 35.17 2.85
CA ALA A 582 5.65 34.62 1.59
C ALA A 582 4.12 34.79 1.46
N TYR A 583 3.41 35.01 2.57
CA TYR A 583 1.96 35.09 2.58
C TYR A 583 1.47 36.43 2.00
N PRO A 584 0.56 36.41 1.01
CA PRO A 584 -0.08 37.62 0.50
C PRO A 584 -0.86 38.38 1.57
N ALA A 585 -1.05 39.69 1.36
CA ALA A 585 -1.91 40.49 2.22
C ALA A 585 -3.34 39.91 2.26
N GLY A 586 -3.90 39.76 3.47
CA GLY A 586 -5.24 39.19 3.68
C GLY A 586 -5.23 37.71 4.04
N ILE A 587 -4.13 36.97 3.83
CA ILE A 587 -3.98 35.60 4.28
C ILE A 587 -3.14 35.59 5.56
N LYS A 588 -3.67 34.98 6.62
CA LYS A 588 -2.94 34.84 7.89
C LYS A 588 -1.78 33.85 7.71
N PRO A 589 -0.53 34.25 8.00
CA PRO A 589 0.59 33.32 7.98
C PRO A 589 0.39 32.14 8.93
N GLN A 590 0.70 30.93 8.47
CA GLN A 590 0.73 29.75 9.32
C GLN A 590 2.05 29.69 10.08
N ALA A 591 2.00 29.22 11.33
CA ALA A 591 3.20 29.08 12.13
C ALA A 591 4.06 27.90 11.65
N ILE A 592 5.36 28.15 11.49
CA ILE A 592 6.39 27.11 11.35
C ILE A 592 6.67 26.56 12.76
N SER A 593 5.93 25.53 13.13
CA SER A 593 5.92 24.95 14.47
C SER A 593 6.77 23.68 14.52
N PRO A 594 7.91 23.67 15.24
CA PRO A 594 8.68 22.44 15.39
C PRO A 594 7.93 21.41 16.24
N LEU A 595 8.13 20.15 15.91
CA LEU A 595 7.73 18.99 16.70
C LEU A 595 8.66 18.87 17.93
N PRO A 596 8.31 18.06 18.96
CA PRO A 596 9.14 17.89 20.15
C PRO A 596 10.47 17.16 19.87
N TYR A 597 10.69 16.69 18.65
CA TYR A 597 11.89 15.98 18.25
C TYR A 597 12.97 16.90 17.68
N GLN A 598 14.23 16.44 17.77
CA GLN A 598 15.39 17.18 17.29
C GLN A 598 16.39 16.24 16.61
N LEU A 599 16.95 16.68 15.48
CA LEU A 599 18.13 16.05 14.88
C LEU A 599 19.37 16.60 15.61
N LEU A 600 20.15 15.72 16.23
CA LEU A 600 21.33 16.09 17.02
C LEU A 600 22.64 15.91 16.24
N PRO A 601 23.73 16.62 16.63
CA PRO A 601 25.05 16.43 16.04
C PRO A 601 25.50 14.96 16.08
N GLY A 602 26.13 14.49 15.00
CA GLY A 602 26.57 13.10 14.86
C GLY A 602 25.49 12.13 14.37
N GLN A 603 24.22 12.55 14.36
CA GLN A 603 23.12 11.76 13.80
C GLN A 603 23.00 11.95 12.29
N ARG A 604 22.34 10.99 11.65
CA ARG A 604 22.02 11.00 10.23
C ARG A 604 20.67 10.34 10.00
N TYR A 605 19.91 10.82 9.04
CA TYR A 605 18.60 10.27 8.66
C TYR A 605 18.53 10.11 7.15
N SER A 606 17.76 9.15 6.64
CA SER A 606 17.62 8.93 5.19
C SER A 606 16.99 10.15 4.54
N PHE A 607 17.41 10.47 3.32
CA PHE A 607 16.88 11.61 2.55
C PHE A 607 15.76 11.13 1.61
N GLY A 608 14.54 11.61 1.83
CA GLY A 608 13.37 11.28 0.99
C GLY A 608 13.18 12.22 -0.19
N GLY A 609 13.70 13.45 -0.12
CA GLY A 609 13.50 14.45 -1.17
C GLY A 609 13.62 15.87 -0.64
N ALA A 610 13.66 16.84 -1.57
CA ALA A 610 13.71 18.26 -1.25
C ALA A 610 12.44 18.95 -1.74
N VAL A 611 11.83 19.76 -0.87
CA VAL A 611 10.58 20.47 -1.13
C VAL A 611 10.71 21.92 -0.70
N HIS A 612 10.14 22.84 -1.48
CA HIS A 612 10.00 24.22 -1.04
C HIS A 612 8.82 24.38 -0.10
N GLY A 613 8.88 25.41 0.75
CA GLY A 613 7.77 25.78 1.62
C GLY A 613 6.51 26.06 0.81
N GLU A 614 5.44 25.32 1.07
CA GLU A 614 4.15 25.48 0.39
C GLU A 614 2.99 25.37 1.37
N TYR A 615 1.96 26.15 1.12
CA TYR A 615 0.70 26.08 1.85
C TYR A 615 -0.47 26.30 0.90
N TYR A 616 -1.36 25.32 0.80
CA TYR A 616 -2.59 25.49 0.04
C TYR A 616 -3.63 26.21 0.90
N TYR A 617 -3.88 27.49 0.62
CA TYR A 617 -4.92 28.25 1.27
C TYR A 617 -6.25 28.01 0.56
N SER A 618 -7.15 27.26 1.20
CA SER A 618 -8.51 26.99 0.74
C SER A 618 -9.45 26.97 1.94
N THR A 619 -9.83 28.13 2.46
CA THR A 619 -10.64 28.23 3.70
C THR A 619 -12.10 28.57 3.43
N THR A 620 -12.54 28.57 2.16
CA THR A 620 -13.91 28.93 1.79
C THR A 620 -14.44 28.04 0.69
N PHE A 621 -15.75 27.90 0.56
CA PHE A 621 -16.36 27.11 -0.50
C PHE A 621 -16.05 27.61 -1.93
N ASP A 622 -15.88 28.92 -2.13
CA ASP A 622 -15.59 29.49 -3.45
C ASP A 622 -14.10 29.31 -3.81
N PRO A 623 -13.77 28.51 -4.85
CA PRO A 623 -12.38 28.26 -5.24
C PRO A 623 -11.67 29.52 -5.77
N ALA A 624 -12.38 30.61 -6.09
CA ALA A 624 -11.76 31.86 -6.52
C ALA A 624 -10.86 32.50 -5.44
N SER A 625 -11.07 32.17 -4.17
CA SER A 625 -10.21 32.62 -3.07
C SER A 625 -9.00 31.71 -2.83
N HIS A 626 -8.99 30.51 -3.45
CA HIS A 626 -7.97 29.50 -3.21
C HIS A 626 -6.64 29.92 -3.83
N THR A 627 -5.55 29.69 -3.10
CA THR A 627 -4.21 29.99 -3.61
C THR A 627 -3.15 29.14 -2.96
N VAL A 628 -2.11 28.80 -3.72
CA VAL A 628 -0.94 28.11 -3.18
C VAL A 628 0.10 29.18 -2.80
N VAL A 629 0.30 29.36 -1.51
CA VAL A 629 1.37 30.23 -0.97
C VAL A 629 2.70 29.48 -1.09
N ARG A 630 3.70 30.15 -1.68
CA ARG A 630 5.00 29.56 -2.01
C ARG A 630 6.11 30.35 -1.36
N GLY A 631 6.87 29.71 -0.48
CA GLY A 631 8.01 30.26 0.23
C GLY A 631 9.34 29.92 -0.44
N THR A 632 10.39 30.55 0.06
CA THR A 632 11.77 30.32 -0.38
C THR A 632 12.49 29.29 0.48
N ASN A 633 12.02 29.04 1.70
CA ASN A 633 12.55 28.00 2.57
C ASN A 633 12.59 26.65 1.83
N LEU A 634 13.74 25.98 1.87
CA LEU A 634 13.92 24.63 1.35
C LEU A 634 13.96 23.65 2.53
N TYR A 635 13.20 22.58 2.42
CA TYR A 635 13.15 21.52 3.42
C TYR A 635 13.62 20.19 2.81
N TYR A 636 14.24 19.36 3.64
CA TYR A 636 14.54 17.97 3.31
C TYR A 636 13.58 17.05 4.06
N GLN A 637 12.93 16.15 3.34
CA GLN A 637 12.18 15.06 3.92
C GLN A 637 13.15 14.01 4.47
N VAL A 638 12.88 13.54 5.68
CA VAL A 638 13.67 12.54 6.39
C VAL A 638 12.78 11.45 6.98
N GLN A 639 13.21 10.19 6.94
CA GLN A 639 12.62 9.16 7.79
C GLN A 639 13.05 9.44 9.23
N PHE A 640 12.11 9.82 10.11
CA PHE A 640 12.40 10.26 11.46
C PHE A 640 11.42 9.62 12.45
N GLY A 641 11.76 8.41 12.91
CA GLY A 641 10.82 7.54 13.61
C GLY A 641 10.11 6.59 12.62
N GLN A 642 8.90 6.13 12.97
CA GLN A 642 7.98 5.48 12.02
C GLN A 642 7.60 6.43 10.87
N ARG A 643 7.65 7.74 11.10
CA ARG A 643 7.08 8.76 10.20
C ARG A 643 8.12 9.47 9.36
N PHE A 644 7.70 10.00 8.22
CA PHE A 644 8.49 11.00 7.51
C PHE A 644 8.29 12.39 8.14
N MET A 645 9.33 13.21 8.16
CA MET A 645 9.28 14.58 8.69
C MET A 645 10.18 15.50 7.87
N PHE A 646 10.19 16.79 8.17
CA PHE A 646 10.94 17.80 7.44
C PHE A 646 11.96 18.51 8.32
N VAL A 647 13.12 18.82 7.76
CA VAL A 647 14.14 19.69 8.39
C VAL A 647 14.55 20.79 7.42
N ASN A 648 14.86 21.99 7.92
CA ASN A 648 15.24 23.11 7.07
C ASN A 648 16.66 22.92 6.52
N ALA A 649 16.83 23.01 5.19
CA ALA A 649 18.09 22.83 4.48
C ALA A 649 19.18 23.86 4.88
N ASP A 650 18.81 24.99 5.49
CA ASP A 650 19.76 25.94 6.05
C ASP A 650 20.50 25.38 7.28
N ASP A 651 19.93 24.40 7.96
CA ASP A 651 20.47 23.81 9.18
C ASP A 651 21.19 22.47 8.96
N VAL A 652 20.98 21.86 7.79
CA VAL A 652 21.46 20.50 7.48
C VAL A 652 22.19 20.43 6.15
N GLN A 653 22.95 19.37 5.94
CA GLN A 653 23.61 19.09 4.67
C GLN A 653 23.39 17.63 4.27
N LEU A 654 23.45 17.38 2.97
CA LEU A 654 23.39 16.03 2.41
C LEU A 654 24.79 15.41 2.41
N VAL A 655 24.86 14.18 2.90
CA VAL A 655 26.09 13.39 2.95
C VAL A 655 25.79 11.99 2.42
N PRO A 656 26.62 11.42 1.53
CA PRO A 656 26.47 10.03 1.14
C PRO A 656 26.56 9.11 2.36
N SER A 657 25.67 8.14 2.47
CA SER A 657 25.58 7.22 3.60
C SER A 657 26.88 6.46 3.92
N TRP A 658 27.72 6.19 2.92
CA TRP A 658 29.03 5.54 3.11
C TRP A 658 30.17 6.49 3.51
N ALA A 659 29.92 7.81 3.53
CA ALA A 659 30.90 8.80 3.96
C ALA A 659 30.85 8.98 5.50
N PRO A 660 31.99 9.33 6.13
CA PRO A 660 32.01 9.70 7.55
C PRO A 660 31.06 10.87 7.85
N VAL A 661 30.43 10.87 9.03
CA VAL A 661 29.69 12.07 9.48
C VAL A 661 30.72 13.18 9.71
N PRO A 662 30.53 14.38 9.14
CA PRO A 662 31.35 15.53 9.49
C PRO A 662 31.17 15.85 10.99
N THR A 663 32.12 15.46 11.83
CA THR A 663 32.17 15.88 13.23
C THR A 663 32.78 17.28 13.24
N GLY A 664 31.93 18.31 13.37
CA GLY A 664 32.40 19.68 13.51
C GLY A 664 33.24 19.82 14.77
N SER A 665 34.52 20.17 14.60
CA SER A 665 35.37 20.78 15.62
C SER A 665 35.04 22.25 15.78
#